data_AF-A0A1H5SJ86-F1
#
_entry.id   AF-A0A1H5SJ86-F1
#
_cell.length_a   1.000
_cell.length_b   1.000
_cell.length_c   1.000
_cell.angle_alpha   90.00
_cell.angle_beta   90.00
_cell.angle_gamma   90.00
#
_symmetry.space_group_name_H-M   'P 1'
#
loop_
_entity.id
_entity.type
_entity.pdbx_description
1 polymer ?
#
loop_
_entity_poly.entity_id
_entity_poly.type
_entity_poly.pdbx_seq_one_letter_code
_entity_poly.pdbx_strand_id
1 'polypeptide(L)'
;MDAGKLTIYDAAKKGDFGLVKWIVEYSRSSLNEFAKGHRTALHFAAMSGNIEIFKYLVERCGLDPLQGDIDLITPWDIVHTIVKNGLNSEYTLDNVNCNPEHREIELYLENRYSHSYDDFYRNPIRAGFFPDPSICRVGDDYYMVNSSFIFFPCIPISHSKDLIHWEIIGHAITNPDWAYLDELEGGRGYWAPDISFYEGRFYITATYRLNDVGPVYRRQMVVSSERPEGPYSEPVFIDEDGIDPSIFNDDDGKRYMLLNRGARIFELSKDGTKKISEPQLLFYGDNKRAPEGPHLYKKDGYYYLLEAEGGTGPGHMVTVSRSRELFGVYEPCPYNPIMRQKDPDALIQRCGHGDMVETPDGRWYMVYLCGRKIGDGYSILGRETAIDPVMWTADGWPIVNNLKGPSTMQIKPFPDFSGIMGSTDIHSEIDKEKCSTLLELDEVSTIEKISSCGLPLDYMTPRPFRNGDVKYIEGNDENEPSFIIKGSKAPISSVDSRNLVLKRQTSFSFEYSADMEIPELSEGQHAGISGYYDENTFVLFGLMKKDGKVFVFSQEHIGEEDRWIVSDEPVESSTKMIRFIMNTDYLKRTLSYEVIATDTQIKEAVFESAVFATLPDVYYLCDEGYNKGKRFTGALVGMYAYGGESAPLTVRFSNCNYKDI
;
A
#
# COMPACT_ATOMS: atom_id res chain seq x y z
N MET A 1 -2.95 52.13 13.26
CA MET A 1 -3.20 51.44 11.98
C MET A 1 -4.25 50.39 12.28
N ASP A 2 -5.35 50.39 11.54
CA ASP A 2 -6.36 49.33 11.61
C ASP A 2 -5.70 48.04 11.13
N ALA A 3 -5.15 47.28 12.08
CA ALA A 3 -4.49 46.01 11.84
C ALA A 3 -5.55 44.93 11.66
N GLY A 4 -6.20 44.93 10.48
CA GLY A 4 -6.78 43.71 9.94
C GLY A 4 -5.66 42.67 9.93
N LYS A 5 -5.82 41.62 10.74
CA LYS A 5 -4.82 40.59 11.07
C LYS A 5 -3.95 40.18 9.87
N LEU A 6 -2.81 40.84 9.67
CA LEU A 6 -1.81 40.37 8.72
C LEU A 6 -1.13 39.16 9.37
N THR A 7 -1.27 37.98 8.76
CA THR A 7 -0.69 36.75 9.30
C THR A 7 0.78 36.64 8.90
N ILE A 8 1.54 35.77 9.58
CA ILE A 8 2.90 35.44 9.13
C ILE A 8 2.90 34.85 7.71
N TYR A 9 1.84 34.13 7.34
CA TYR A 9 1.66 33.56 6.02
C TYR A 9 1.56 34.64 4.94
N ASP A 10 0.78 35.70 5.20
CA ASP A 10 0.66 36.85 4.28
C ASP A 10 1.99 37.59 4.12
N ALA A 11 2.72 37.79 5.23
CA ALA A 11 4.03 38.43 5.21
C ALA A 11 5.07 37.61 4.43
N ALA A 12 5.12 36.28 4.67
CA ALA A 12 6.00 35.36 3.98
C ALA A 12 5.68 35.27 2.48
N LYS A 13 4.40 35.18 2.12
CA LYS A 13 3.93 35.13 0.72
C LYS A 13 4.26 36.41 -0.05
N LYS A 14 4.22 37.58 0.61
CA LYS A 14 4.55 38.88 0.01
C LYS A 14 6.06 39.16 -0.07
N GLY A 15 6.90 38.31 0.51
CA GLY A 15 8.35 38.56 0.56
C GLY A 15 8.76 39.68 1.53
N ASP A 16 7.92 40.03 2.53
CA ASP A 16 8.24 41.08 3.51
C ASP A 16 9.06 40.53 4.68
N PHE A 17 10.38 40.48 4.50
CA PHE A 17 11.30 39.93 5.51
C PHE A 17 11.25 40.71 6.84
N GLY A 18 11.13 42.04 6.78
CA GLY A 18 11.05 42.88 7.97
C GLY A 18 9.83 42.53 8.83
N LEU A 19 8.68 42.34 8.19
CA LEU A 19 7.46 41.95 8.89
C LEU A 19 7.50 40.49 9.37
N VAL A 20 8.00 39.54 8.58
CA VAL A 20 8.16 38.14 9.04
C VAL A 20 9.02 38.09 10.29
N LYS A 21 10.19 38.74 10.26
CA LYS A 21 11.09 38.81 11.40
C LYS A 21 10.43 39.48 12.60
N TRP A 22 9.72 40.59 12.39
CA TRP A 22 9.01 41.26 13.48
C TRP A 22 7.94 40.36 14.11
N ILE A 23 7.16 39.64 13.29
CA ILE A 23 6.16 38.69 13.78
C ILE A 23 6.82 37.58 14.59
N VAL A 24 7.91 36.98 14.10
CA VAL A 24 8.61 35.91 14.82
C VAL A 24 9.22 36.39 16.14
N GLU A 25 9.84 37.57 16.17
CA GLU A 25 10.62 38.02 17.33
C GLU A 25 9.82 38.80 18.37
N TYR A 26 8.77 39.50 17.95
CA TYR A 26 8.06 40.47 18.80
C TYR A 26 6.56 40.22 18.91
N SER A 27 5.98 39.34 18.09
CA SER A 27 4.59 38.92 18.27
C SER A 27 4.50 37.68 19.17
N ARG A 28 3.27 37.31 19.56
CA ARG A 28 2.98 36.04 20.26
C ARG A 28 2.54 34.92 19.31
N SER A 29 2.78 35.07 18.01
CA SER A 29 2.39 34.07 17.01
C SER A 29 3.18 32.77 17.18
N SER A 30 2.48 31.65 17.12
CA SER A 30 3.08 30.31 17.11
C SER A 30 3.48 29.92 15.69
N LEU A 31 4.69 29.40 15.52
CA LEU A 31 5.14 28.81 14.25
C LEU A 31 4.73 27.34 14.10
N ASN A 32 4.16 26.75 15.15
CA ASN A 32 3.60 25.41 15.14
C ASN A 32 2.12 25.39 14.69
N GLU A 33 1.58 26.55 14.31
CA GLU A 33 0.25 26.65 13.72
C GLU A 33 0.33 26.56 12.19
N PHE A 34 -0.66 25.90 11.60
CA PHE A 34 -0.77 25.72 10.16
C PHE A 34 -1.85 26.63 9.56
N ALA A 35 -1.61 27.08 8.32
CA ALA A 35 -2.63 27.69 7.49
C ALA A 35 -3.59 26.62 6.93
N LYS A 36 -4.61 27.06 6.18
CA LYS A 36 -5.49 26.16 5.42
C LYS A 36 -4.65 25.23 4.52
N GLY A 37 -5.03 23.95 4.49
CA GLY A 37 -4.30 22.91 3.76
C GLY A 37 -3.08 22.39 4.50
N HIS A 38 -2.97 22.64 5.81
CA HIS A 38 -1.83 22.21 6.63
C HIS A 38 -0.48 22.83 6.20
N ARG A 39 -0.52 24.04 5.63
CA ARG A 39 0.68 24.74 5.12
C ARG A 39 1.37 25.54 6.22
N THR A 40 2.69 25.42 6.29
CA THR A 40 3.55 26.22 7.18
C THR A 40 3.90 27.57 6.55
N ALA A 41 4.45 28.50 7.35
CA ALA A 41 5.00 29.76 6.84
C ALA A 41 6.10 29.54 5.77
N LEU A 42 6.81 28.40 5.83
CA LEU A 42 7.85 28.05 4.87
C LEU A 42 7.30 27.73 3.46
N HIS A 43 6.09 27.19 3.35
CA HIS A 43 5.43 27.00 2.06
C HIS A 43 5.17 28.35 1.37
N PHE A 44 4.74 29.36 2.13
CA PHE A 44 4.50 30.69 1.59
C PHE A 44 5.81 31.43 1.27
N ALA A 45 6.87 31.20 2.05
CA ALA A 45 8.20 31.70 1.74
C ALA A 45 8.79 31.07 0.47
N ALA A 46 8.53 29.78 0.23
CA ALA A 46 8.89 29.11 -1.02
C ALA A 46 8.23 29.78 -2.24
N MET A 47 6.94 30.09 -2.14
CA MET A 47 6.20 30.77 -3.23
C MET A 47 6.76 32.17 -3.54
N SER A 48 7.24 32.90 -2.53
CA SER A 48 7.67 34.29 -2.72
C SER A 48 9.04 34.45 -3.37
N GLY A 49 9.89 33.41 -3.39
CA GLY A 49 11.26 33.49 -3.91
C GLY A 49 12.24 34.22 -2.99
N ASN A 50 11.80 34.74 -1.85
CA ASN A 50 12.66 35.50 -0.95
C ASN A 50 13.56 34.57 -0.11
N ILE A 51 14.82 34.43 -0.51
CA ILE A 51 15.82 33.58 0.16
C ILE A 51 16.13 34.00 1.60
N GLU A 52 16.04 35.29 1.94
CA GLU A 52 16.30 35.77 3.31
C GLU A 52 15.23 35.26 4.27
N ILE A 53 13.95 35.34 3.87
CA ILE A 53 12.84 34.75 4.62
C ILE A 53 13.01 33.25 4.73
N PHE A 54 13.29 32.58 3.61
CA PHE A 54 13.41 31.12 3.56
C PHE A 54 14.51 30.64 4.52
N LYS A 55 15.72 31.19 4.43
CA LYS A 55 16.83 30.87 5.34
C LYS A 55 16.51 31.20 6.78
N TYR A 56 15.87 32.33 7.06
CA TYR A 56 15.51 32.70 8.42
C TYR A 56 14.54 31.70 9.07
N LEU A 57 13.51 31.28 8.33
CA LEU A 57 12.54 30.29 8.81
C LEU A 57 13.18 28.90 8.99
N VAL A 58 14.10 28.50 8.11
CA VAL A 58 14.79 27.21 8.22
C VAL A 58 15.83 27.20 9.34
N GLU A 59 16.72 28.20 9.38
CA GLU A 59 17.91 28.16 10.24
C GLU A 59 17.66 28.74 11.63
N ARG A 60 16.81 29.76 11.75
CA ARG A 60 16.52 30.41 13.04
C ARG A 60 15.27 29.88 13.70
N CYS A 61 14.28 29.46 12.90
CA CYS A 61 13.00 28.99 13.42
C CYS A 61 12.86 27.46 13.38
N GLY A 62 13.71 26.76 12.62
CA GLY A 62 13.73 25.29 12.59
C GLY A 62 12.61 24.65 11.76
N LEU A 63 11.96 25.38 10.86
CA LEU A 63 10.95 24.82 9.97
C LEU A 63 11.63 23.88 8.95
N ASP A 64 11.01 22.72 8.69
CA ASP A 64 11.56 21.69 7.82
C ASP A 64 11.14 21.92 6.35
N PRO A 65 12.08 22.15 5.41
CA PRO A 65 11.79 22.26 3.98
C PRO A 65 11.21 20.99 3.35
N LEU A 66 11.27 19.84 4.03
CA LEU A 66 10.80 18.54 3.55
C LEU A 66 9.44 18.14 4.16
N GLN A 67 8.86 18.97 5.03
CA GLN A 67 7.53 18.73 5.59
C GLN A 67 6.47 19.02 4.53
N GLY A 68 5.64 18.02 4.22
CA GLY A 68 4.51 18.19 3.30
C GLY A 68 3.30 18.87 3.93
N ASP A 69 2.49 19.47 3.08
CA ASP A 69 1.13 19.91 3.39
C ASP A 69 0.12 18.74 3.31
N ILE A 70 -1.18 19.04 3.28
CA ILE A 70 -2.23 18.00 3.22
C ILE A 70 -2.19 17.17 1.93
N ASP A 71 -1.52 17.65 0.88
CA ASP A 71 -1.35 16.95 -0.39
C ASP A 71 0.07 16.36 -0.52
N LEU A 72 0.84 16.36 0.58
CA LEU A 72 2.26 15.95 0.63
C LEU A 72 3.19 16.81 -0.23
N ILE A 73 2.78 18.05 -0.55
CA ILE A 73 3.61 19.02 -1.26
C ILE A 73 4.49 19.72 -0.23
N THR A 74 5.81 19.65 -0.42
CA THR A 74 6.80 20.28 0.45
C THR A 74 7.16 21.70 -0.01
N PRO A 75 7.77 22.53 0.86
CA PRO A 75 8.38 23.78 0.43
C PRO A 75 9.40 23.62 -0.70
N TRP A 76 10.19 22.53 -0.74
CA TRP A 76 11.12 22.29 -1.85
C TRP A 76 10.36 22.00 -3.15
N ASP A 77 9.25 21.25 -3.10
CA ASP A 77 8.45 20.94 -4.29
C ASP A 77 7.94 22.20 -4.97
N ILE A 78 7.47 23.17 -4.17
CA ILE A 78 7.04 24.48 -4.64
C ILE A 78 8.19 25.19 -5.36
N VAL A 79 9.37 25.25 -4.73
CA VAL A 79 10.57 25.89 -5.32
C VAL A 79 10.95 25.20 -6.63
N HIS A 80 11.10 23.87 -6.61
CA HIS A 80 11.52 23.08 -7.76
C HIS A 80 10.53 23.20 -8.94
N THR A 81 9.23 23.15 -8.65
CA THR A 81 8.17 23.31 -9.66
C THR A 81 8.21 24.69 -10.30
N ILE A 82 8.45 25.76 -9.52
CA ILE A 82 8.61 27.12 -10.05
C ILE A 82 9.88 27.23 -10.90
N VAL A 83 11.02 26.68 -10.46
CA VAL A 83 12.26 26.69 -11.25
C VAL A 83 12.08 25.96 -12.59
N LYS A 84 11.39 24.81 -12.59
CA LYS A 84 11.17 24.00 -13.79
C LYS A 84 10.18 24.63 -14.76
N ASN A 85 9.07 25.17 -14.26
CA ASN A 85 7.93 25.59 -15.09
C ASN A 85 7.81 27.12 -15.26
N GLY A 86 8.57 27.91 -14.49
CA GLY A 86 8.54 29.37 -14.51
C GLY A 86 7.13 29.94 -14.32
N LEU A 87 6.74 30.86 -15.21
CA LEU A 87 5.40 31.50 -15.19
C LEU A 87 4.23 30.53 -15.39
N ASN A 88 4.48 29.31 -15.89
CA ASN A 88 3.45 28.29 -16.08
C ASN A 88 3.24 27.42 -14.83
N SER A 89 3.99 27.63 -13.75
CA SER A 89 3.78 26.94 -12.47
C SER A 89 2.50 27.43 -11.79
N GLU A 90 1.72 26.51 -11.22
CA GLU A 90 0.53 26.83 -10.41
C GLU A 90 0.85 27.60 -9.12
N TYR A 91 2.12 27.58 -8.70
CA TYR A 91 2.58 28.27 -7.50
C TYR A 91 3.13 29.67 -7.77
N THR A 92 3.27 30.06 -9.03
CA THR A 92 3.81 31.37 -9.41
C THR A 92 2.85 32.49 -9.03
N LEU A 93 3.35 33.49 -8.32
CA LEU A 93 2.60 34.70 -7.96
C LEU A 93 2.71 35.75 -9.06
N ASP A 94 1.63 36.50 -9.27
CA ASP A 94 1.62 37.66 -10.17
C ASP A 94 2.73 38.64 -9.75
N ASN A 95 3.68 38.92 -10.65
CA ASN A 95 4.81 39.86 -10.50
C ASN A 95 6.09 39.34 -9.81
N VAL A 96 6.35 38.03 -9.73
CA VAL A 96 7.64 37.48 -9.25
C VAL A 96 8.54 37.11 -10.42
N ASN A 97 9.84 37.49 -10.37
CA ASN A 97 10.83 37.05 -11.34
C ASN A 97 11.31 35.63 -10.99
N CYS A 98 10.53 34.64 -11.43
CA CYS A 98 10.55 33.25 -10.97
C CYS A 98 11.88 32.49 -11.12
N ASN A 99 12.80 32.94 -11.96
CA ASN A 99 13.96 32.12 -12.33
C ASN A 99 15.25 32.38 -11.54
N PRO A 100 15.71 33.63 -11.31
CA PRO A 100 16.91 33.83 -10.49
C PRO A 100 16.67 33.55 -9.00
N GLU A 101 15.55 34.03 -8.44
CA GLU A 101 15.32 34.01 -6.99
C GLU A 101 15.02 32.59 -6.45
N HIS A 102 14.12 31.84 -7.10
CA HIS A 102 13.84 30.45 -6.71
C HIS A 102 15.02 29.52 -6.94
N ARG A 103 15.85 29.75 -7.97
CA ARG A 103 17.07 28.96 -8.18
C ARG A 103 18.09 29.18 -7.07
N GLU A 104 18.17 30.37 -6.47
CA GLU A 104 19.01 30.58 -5.29
C GLU A 104 18.51 29.76 -4.07
N ILE A 105 17.19 29.66 -3.87
CA ILE A 105 16.62 28.80 -2.82
C ILE A 105 16.89 27.32 -3.12
N GLU A 106 16.73 26.89 -4.36
CA GLU A 106 17.02 25.51 -4.77
C GLU A 106 18.49 25.17 -4.55
N LEU A 107 19.43 26.01 -5.00
CA LEU A 107 20.85 25.84 -4.72
C LEU A 107 21.16 25.84 -3.22
N TYR A 108 20.45 26.65 -2.42
CA TYR A 108 20.57 26.61 -0.97
C TYR A 108 20.15 25.24 -0.40
N LEU A 109 19.04 24.69 -0.87
CA LEU A 109 18.55 23.37 -0.45
C LEU A 109 19.48 22.25 -0.89
N GLU A 110 19.93 22.28 -2.15
CA GLU A 110 20.92 21.33 -2.69
C GLU A 110 22.20 21.32 -1.84
N ASN A 111 22.73 22.51 -1.50
CA ASN A 111 23.90 22.63 -0.63
C ASN A 111 23.62 22.18 0.81
N ARG A 112 22.43 22.50 1.35
CA ARG A 112 22.05 22.13 2.72
C ARG A 112 21.99 20.62 2.91
N TYR A 113 21.42 19.90 1.94
CA TYR A 113 21.27 18.45 2.00
C TYR A 113 22.40 17.68 1.31
N SER A 114 23.29 18.38 0.58
CA SER A 114 24.34 17.79 -0.25
C SER A 114 23.81 16.81 -1.31
N HIS A 115 22.59 17.04 -1.78
CA HIS A 115 21.85 16.19 -2.73
C HIS A 115 20.98 17.08 -3.62
N SER A 116 20.82 16.68 -4.88
CA SER A 116 19.87 17.31 -5.80
C SER A 116 18.43 16.95 -5.44
N TYR A 117 17.45 17.68 -5.98
CA TYR A 117 16.03 17.36 -5.76
C TYR A 117 15.66 15.94 -6.22
N ASP A 118 16.26 15.47 -7.32
CA ASP A 118 15.99 14.15 -7.90
C ASP A 118 16.57 12.99 -7.07
N ASP A 119 17.43 13.27 -6.09
CA ASP A 119 18.01 12.28 -5.18
C ASP A 119 17.08 11.94 -4.01
N PHE A 120 15.85 12.46 -4.00
CA PHE A 120 14.87 12.24 -2.95
C PHE A 120 13.72 11.32 -3.41
N TYR A 121 13.15 10.59 -2.47
CA TYR A 121 11.93 9.79 -2.62
C TYR A 121 10.80 10.35 -1.75
N ARG A 122 9.59 9.80 -1.92
CA ARG A 122 8.40 10.16 -1.16
C ARG A 122 7.78 8.94 -0.52
N ASN A 123 7.20 9.13 0.66
CA ASN A 123 6.32 8.14 1.26
C ASN A 123 4.83 8.43 0.94
N PRO A 124 4.00 7.38 0.86
CA PRO A 124 4.36 5.96 0.95
C PRO A 124 5.09 5.44 -0.31
N ILE A 125 6.07 4.54 -0.14
CA ILE A 125 6.78 3.87 -1.25
C ILE A 125 5.93 2.78 -1.92
N ARG A 126 4.88 2.30 -1.25
CA ARG A 126 3.85 1.44 -1.86
C ARG A 126 2.47 1.92 -1.44
N ALA A 127 1.77 2.53 -2.38
CA ALA A 127 0.42 3.05 -2.18
C ALA A 127 -0.66 1.97 -2.39
N GLY A 128 -1.81 2.17 -1.76
CA GLY A 128 -2.89 1.18 -1.74
C GLY A 128 -2.72 0.11 -0.65
N PHE A 129 -3.53 -0.95 -0.75
CA PHE A 129 -3.60 -2.06 0.21
C PHE A 129 -2.29 -2.89 0.27
N PHE A 130 -1.26 -2.36 0.95
CA PHE A 130 0.02 -3.00 1.28
C PHE A 130 0.37 -2.78 2.76
N PRO A 131 -0.37 -3.42 3.68
CA PRO A 131 -0.14 -3.28 5.12
C PRO A 131 0.91 -4.26 5.64
N ASP A 132 1.29 -4.05 6.90
CA ASP A 132 2.07 -4.98 7.71
C ASP A 132 3.33 -5.48 6.96
N PRO A 133 4.21 -4.57 6.50
CA PRO A 133 5.37 -4.94 5.69
C PRO A 133 6.41 -5.68 6.53
N SER A 134 6.85 -6.84 6.06
CA SER A 134 8.07 -7.50 6.53
C SER A 134 9.08 -7.57 5.38
N ILE A 135 10.36 -7.36 5.71
CA ILE A 135 11.44 -7.19 4.74
C ILE A 135 12.65 -8.06 5.09
N CYS A 136 13.28 -8.65 4.07
CA CYS A 136 14.59 -9.26 4.21
C CYS A 136 15.52 -8.87 3.06
N ARG A 137 16.83 -9.00 3.27
CA ARG A 137 17.86 -8.79 2.25
C ARG A 137 18.62 -10.08 1.99
N VAL A 138 18.87 -10.39 0.72
CA VAL A 138 19.77 -11.46 0.27
C VAL A 138 20.76 -10.87 -0.72
N GLY A 139 22.03 -10.72 -0.31
CA GLY A 139 23.00 -10.00 -1.13
C GLY A 139 22.60 -8.53 -1.30
N ASP A 140 22.44 -8.09 -2.55
CA ASP A 140 22.03 -6.72 -2.90
C ASP A 140 20.52 -6.60 -3.18
N ASP A 141 19.78 -7.71 -3.08
CA ASP A 141 18.35 -7.79 -3.37
C ASP A 141 17.52 -7.74 -2.09
N TYR A 142 16.43 -6.99 -2.13
CA TYR A 142 15.48 -6.84 -1.03
C TYR A 142 14.13 -7.45 -1.40
N TYR A 143 13.53 -8.15 -0.45
CA TYR A 143 12.23 -8.80 -0.62
C TYR A 143 11.28 -8.36 0.49
N MET A 144 10.05 -8.04 0.11
CA MET A 144 9.01 -7.59 1.04
C MET A 144 7.73 -8.39 0.86
N VAL A 145 7.08 -8.73 1.97
CA VAL A 145 5.76 -9.35 2.00
C VAL A 145 4.77 -8.45 2.74
N ASN A 146 3.49 -8.53 2.35
CA ASN A 146 2.39 -7.79 2.97
C ASN A 146 1.18 -8.70 3.22
N SER A 147 0.34 -8.37 4.20
CA SER A 147 -0.89 -9.12 4.47
C SER A 147 -1.82 -9.14 3.24
N SER A 148 -2.44 -10.29 2.96
CA SER A 148 -3.44 -10.42 1.88
C SER A 148 -4.86 -10.63 2.38
N PHE A 149 -5.07 -10.90 3.67
CA PHE A 149 -6.37 -11.21 4.25
C PHE A 149 -7.06 -12.35 3.47
N ILE A 150 -8.29 -12.12 2.99
CA ILE A 150 -9.05 -13.08 2.20
C ILE A 150 -8.62 -13.13 0.73
N PHE A 151 -7.81 -12.18 0.25
CA PHE A 151 -7.49 -12.08 -1.17
C PHE A 151 -6.51 -13.17 -1.61
N PHE A 152 -6.82 -13.76 -2.78
CA PHE A 152 -6.07 -14.80 -3.46
C PHE A 152 -5.60 -14.31 -4.84
N PRO A 153 -4.37 -14.60 -5.29
CA PRO A 153 -3.31 -15.37 -4.61
C PRO A 153 -2.80 -14.70 -3.32
N CYS A 154 -2.38 -15.51 -2.35
CA CYS A 154 -2.15 -15.03 -0.98
C CYS A 154 -0.73 -14.51 -0.79
N ILE A 155 -0.59 -13.47 0.04
CA ILE A 155 0.65 -12.83 0.47
C ILE A 155 1.54 -12.44 -0.73
N PRO A 156 1.36 -11.24 -1.31
CA PRO A 156 2.21 -10.78 -2.41
C PRO A 156 3.66 -10.65 -1.94
N ILE A 157 4.58 -11.05 -2.80
CA ILE A 157 6.02 -10.98 -2.59
C ILE A 157 6.56 -9.96 -3.57
N SER A 158 7.19 -8.91 -3.04
CA SER A 158 7.76 -7.82 -3.82
C SER A 158 9.28 -7.82 -3.77
N HIS A 159 9.93 -7.35 -4.83
CA HIS A 159 11.38 -7.23 -4.95
C HIS A 159 11.80 -5.79 -5.23
N SER A 160 12.97 -5.41 -4.72
CA SER A 160 13.63 -4.14 -5.00
C SER A 160 15.16 -4.30 -4.94
N LYS A 161 15.88 -3.43 -5.64
CA LYS A 161 17.33 -3.24 -5.49
C LYS A 161 17.70 -1.94 -4.78
N ASP A 162 16.77 -1.00 -4.65
CA ASP A 162 17.05 0.34 -4.13
C ASP A 162 16.18 0.75 -2.93
N LEU A 163 15.32 -0.16 -2.44
CA LEU A 163 14.34 0.02 -1.37
C LEU A 163 13.20 1.00 -1.68
N ILE A 164 13.18 1.63 -2.86
CA ILE A 164 12.19 2.66 -3.24
C ILE A 164 11.26 2.14 -4.33
N HIS A 165 11.80 1.53 -5.38
CA HIS A 165 11.02 0.97 -6.48
C HIS A 165 10.80 -0.51 -6.22
N TRP A 166 9.54 -0.92 -6.18
CA TRP A 166 9.16 -2.28 -5.83
C TRP A 166 8.18 -2.87 -6.83
N GLU A 167 8.44 -4.10 -7.24
CA GLU A 167 7.57 -4.88 -8.13
C GLU A 167 7.11 -6.16 -7.43
N ILE A 168 5.84 -6.53 -7.59
CA ILE A 168 5.39 -7.87 -7.17
C ILE A 168 6.03 -8.86 -8.13
N ILE A 169 6.71 -9.88 -7.58
CA ILE A 169 7.36 -10.95 -8.34
C ILE A 169 6.67 -12.31 -8.17
N GLY A 170 5.83 -12.47 -7.14
CA GLY A 170 5.19 -13.75 -6.83
C GLY A 170 4.24 -13.66 -5.64
N HIS A 171 3.75 -14.82 -5.21
CA HIS A 171 2.82 -14.96 -4.10
C HIS A 171 3.15 -16.21 -3.29
N ALA A 172 2.97 -16.17 -1.97
CA ALA A 172 3.28 -17.30 -1.11
C ALA A 172 2.33 -18.50 -1.35
N ILE A 173 1.06 -18.25 -1.70
CA ILE A 173 0.09 -19.32 -1.97
C ILE A 173 -0.66 -19.04 -3.27
N THR A 174 -0.38 -19.88 -4.27
CA THR A 174 -0.95 -19.80 -5.63
C THR A 174 -1.80 -21.01 -6.00
N ASN A 175 -1.80 -22.06 -5.19
CA ASN A 175 -2.70 -23.19 -5.35
C ASN A 175 -4.04 -22.89 -4.62
N PRO A 176 -5.19 -22.85 -5.33
CA PRO A 176 -6.50 -22.62 -4.71
C PRO A 176 -6.81 -23.59 -3.55
N ASP A 177 -6.41 -24.86 -3.69
CA ASP A 177 -6.66 -25.90 -2.67
C ASP A 177 -5.83 -25.69 -1.39
N TRP A 178 -4.77 -24.89 -1.47
CA TRP A 178 -3.88 -24.57 -0.34
C TRP A 178 -4.18 -23.22 0.32
N ALA A 179 -5.12 -22.44 -0.23
CA ALA A 179 -5.38 -21.09 0.27
C ALA A 179 -6.25 -21.08 1.54
N TYR A 180 -7.14 -22.06 1.73
CA TYR A 180 -8.00 -22.17 2.91
C TYR A 180 -8.84 -20.91 3.22
N LEU A 181 -9.32 -20.17 2.22
CA LEU A 181 -10.07 -18.91 2.42
C LEU A 181 -11.58 -19.03 2.20
N ASP A 182 -12.09 -20.17 1.75
CA ASP A 182 -13.40 -20.29 1.11
C ASP A 182 -14.59 -19.75 1.93
N GLU A 183 -14.58 -19.98 3.25
CA GLU A 183 -15.68 -19.64 4.16
C GLU A 183 -15.41 -18.35 4.95
N LEU A 184 -14.25 -17.70 4.76
CA LEU A 184 -13.80 -16.63 5.63
C LEU A 184 -14.44 -15.29 5.29
N GLU A 185 -14.93 -14.56 6.29
CA GLU A 185 -15.48 -13.21 6.16
C GLU A 185 -14.39 -12.15 5.86
N GLY A 186 -14.81 -10.97 5.39
CA GLY A 186 -13.95 -9.79 5.20
C GLY A 186 -12.98 -9.54 6.36
N GLY A 187 -11.72 -9.24 6.00
CA GLY A 187 -10.60 -8.98 6.91
C GLY A 187 -10.14 -10.16 7.77
N ARG A 188 -10.59 -11.39 7.48
CA ARG A 188 -9.98 -12.64 7.96
C ARG A 188 -8.90 -13.13 6.98
N GLY A 189 -8.47 -14.38 7.07
CA GLY A 189 -7.45 -14.96 6.20
C GLY A 189 -6.03 -14.66 6.70
N TYR A 190 -5.11 -14.32 5.80
CA TYR A 190 -3.70 -14.14 6.14
C TYR A 190 -3.40 -12.70 6.61
N TRP A 191 -3.22 -12.52 7.92
CA TRP A 191 -2.79 -11.25 8.53
C TRP A 191 -1.26 -11.09 8.42
N ALA A 192 -0.67 -10.21 9.24
CA ALA A 192 0.73 -9.79 9.18
C ALA A 192 1.68 -10.97 8.91
N PRO A 193 2.38 -10.95 7.76
CA PRO A 193 3.39 -11.92 7.43
C PRO A 193 4.79 -11.48 7.90
N ASP A 194 5.68 -12.45 7.99
CA ASP A 194 7.13 -12.27 8.16
C ASP A 194 7.86 -13.05 7.08
N ILE A 195 8.90 -12.45 6.49
CA ILE A 195 9.80 -13.10 5.53
C ILE A 195 11.23 -13.12 6.07
N SER A 196 11.86 -14.30 6.03
CA SER A 196 13.27 -14.46 6.39
C SER A 196 14.00 -15.37 5.41
N PHE A 197 15.30 -15.15 5.26
CA PHE A 197 16.18 -16.01 4.46
C PHE A 197 17.19 -16.71 5.37
N TYR A 198 17.22 -18.03 5.33
CA TYR A 198 18.11 -18.84 6.18
C TYR A 198 18.49 -20.15 5.49
N GLU A 199 19.78 -20.51 5.56
CA GLU A 199 20.33 -21.73 4.94
C GLU A 199 19.87 -21.96 3.49
N GLY A 200 19.86 -20.89 2.67
CA GLY A 200 19.54 -20.98 1.24
C GLY A 200 18.04 -21.01 0.89
N ARG A 201 17.16 -20.75 1.87
CA ARG A 201 15.70 -20.78 1.66
C ARG A 201 15.03 -19.53 2.21
N PHE A 202 13.97 -19.11 1.53
CA PHE A 202 12.99 -18.16 2.02
C PHE A 202 11.95 -18.90 2.87
N TYR A 203 11.63 -18.34 4.02
CA TYR A 203 10.55 -18.75 4.89
C TYR A 203 9.57 -17.60 5.00
N ILE A 204 8.28 -17.90 4.78
CA ILE A 204 7.20 -16.97 5.04
C ILE A 204 6.32 -17.56 6.12
N THR A 205 6.01 -16.78 7.14
CA THR A 205 4.99 -17.11 8.13
C THR A 205 3.93 -16.02 8.17
N ALA A 206 2.69 -16.35 8.52
CA ALA A 206 1.62 -15.37 8.71
C ALA A 206 0.55 -15.94 9.65
N THR A 207 -0.21 -15.07 10.33
CA THR A 207 -1.39 -15.56 11.04
C THR A 207 -2.48 -15.94 10.05
N TYR A 208 -2.92 -17.19 10.10
CA TYR A 208 -4.16 -17.64 9.50
C TYR A 208 -5.32 -17.37 10.47
N ARG A 209 -6.06 -16.29 10.21
CA ARG A 209 -7.20 -15.84 10.99
C ARG A 209 -8.49 -16.44 10.45
N LEU A 210 -9.12 -17.28 11.26
CA LEU A 210 -10.43 -17.88 11.00
C LEU A 210 -11.57 -16.92 11.41
N ASN A 211 -12.80 -17.27 11.00
CA ASN A 211 -14.02 -16.64 11.51
C ASN A 211 -14.11 -16.82 13.03
N ASP A 212 -14.83 -15.94 13.71
CA ASP A 212 -15.00 -15.99 15.17
C ASP A 212 -16.06 -17.05 15.57
N VAL A 213 -15.94 -18.25 15.00
CA VAL A 213 -16.78 -19.44 15.25
C VAL A 213 -15.92 -20.60 15.77
N GLY A 214 -16.29 -21.20 16.91
CA GLY A 214 -15.60 -22.37 17.47
C GLY A 214 -14.50 -22.04 18.49
N PRO A 215 -13.65 -22.99 18.92
CA PRO A 215 -12.66 -22.74 19.98
C PRO A 215 -11.32 -22.19 19.48
N VAL A 216 -11.03 -22.31 18.18
CA VAL A 216 -9.76 -21.89 17.56
C VAL A 216 -10.06 -20.88 16.47
N TYR A 217 -9.47 -19.69 16.59
CA TYR A 217 -9.70 -18.59 15.66
C TYR A 217 -8.42 -18.15 14.93
N ARG A 218 -7.25 -18.63 15.37
CA ARG A 218 -5.94 -18.21 14.88
C ARG A 218 -4.96 -19.38 14.90
N ARG A 219 -4.18 -19.50 13.85
CA ARG A 219 -3.09 -20.45 13.68
C ARG A 219 -1.95 -19.77 12.93
N GLN A 220 -0.74 -20.29 13.03
CA GLN A 220 0.42 -19.69 12.36
C GLN A 220 0.79 -20.54 11.14
N MET A 221 0.64 -19.97 9.96
CA MET A 221 1.03 -20.61 8.71
C MET A 221 2.54 -20.50 8.53
N VAL A 222 3.18 -21.54 8.00
CA VAL A 222 4.58 -21.52 7.55
C VAL A 222 4.67 -22.16 6.17
N VAL A 223 5.35 -21.47 5.25
CA VAL A 223 5.73 -21.99 3.94
C VAL A 223 7.20 -21.67 3.65
N SER A 224 7.83 -22.43 2.74
CA SER A 224 9.22 -22.16 2.33
C SER A 224 9.48 -22.40 0.86
N SER A 225 10.48 -21.73 0.31
CA SER A 225 10.94 -21.85 -1.08
C SER A 225 12.44 -21.62 -1.17
N GLU A 226 13.09 -22.18 -2.20
CA GLU A 226 14.48 -21.84 -2.56
C GLU A 226 14.57 -20.58 -3.42
N ARG A 227 13.43 -20.14 -3.98
CA ARG A 227 13.32 -18.96 -4.84
C ARG A 227 12.34 -17.95 -4.25
N PRO A 228 12.63 -16.64 -4.31
CA PRO A 228 11.79 -15.63 -3.67
C PRO A 228 10.38 -15.57 -4.28
N GLU A 229 10.23 -15.74 -5.61
CA GLU A 229 8.96 -15.75 -6.33
C GLU A 229 8.13 -17.02 -6.11
N GLY A 230 8.75 -18.08 -5.59
CA GLY A 230 8.15 -19.40 -5.40
C GLY A 230 8.46 -20.41 -6.51
N PRO A 231 7.66 -21.50 -6.65
CA PRO A 231 6.52 -21.83 -5.80
C PRO A 231 6.98 -22.19 -4.39
N TYR A 232 6.18 -21.79 -3.40
CA TYR A 232 6.38 -22.18 -2.02
C TYR A 232 5.76 -23.56 -1.74
N SER A 233 6.24 -24.21 -0.68
CA SER A 233 5.69 -25.47 -0.17
C SER A 233 4.21 -25.34 0.21
N GLU A 234 3.52 -26.48 0.31
CA GLU A 234 2.18 -26.53 0.93
C GLU A 234 2.22 -25.90 2.34
N PRO A 235 1.23 -25.06 2.70
CA PRO A 235 1.15 -24.45 4.02
C PRO A 235 1.09 -25.47 5.17
N VAL A 236 1.97 -25.30 6.15
CA VAL A 236 1.90 -25.99 7.43
C VAL A 236 1.33 -25.03 8.48
N PHE A 237 0.45 -25.53 9.35
CA PHE A 237 -0.16 -24.73 10.41
C PHE A 237 0.32 -25.16 11.79
N ILE A 238 0.83 -24.20 12.56
CA ILE A 238 1.15 -24.35 13.98
C ILE A 238 -0.04 -23.86 14.81
N ASP A 239 -0.61 -24.76 15.61
CA ASP A 239 -1.75 -24.49 16.49
C ASP A 239 -1.31 -23.79 17.79
N GLU A 240 -0.81 -22.56 17.66
CA GLU A 240 -0.52 -21.66 18.79
C GLU A 240 -1.34 -20.37 18.65
N ASP A 241 -2.13 -20.04 19.67
CA ASP A 241 -2.99 -18.87 19.65
C ASP A 241 -2.19 -17.58 19.86
N GLY A 242 -2.35 -16.64 18.95
CA GLY A 242 -1.60 -15.39 18.85
C GLY A 242 -1.75 -14.82 17.45
N ILE A 243 -1.24 -13.60 17.25
CA ILE A 243 -1.10 -13.00 15.93
C ILE A 243 0.35 -12.57 15.71
N ASP A 244 0.65 -12.22 14.47
CA ASP A 244 1.89 -11.63 13.98
C ASP A 244 3.09 -12.54 14.26
N PRO A 245 3.14 -13.74 13.64
CA PRO A 245 4.29 -14.61 13.73
C PRO A 245 5.49 -13.97 13.04
N SER A 246 6.66 -14.02 13.69
CA SER A 246 7.94 -13.68 13.08
C SER A 246 8.97 -14.76 13.39
N ILE A 247 9.85 -15.07 12.43
CA ILE A 247 10.88 -16.09 12.59
C ILE A 247 12.23 -15.43 12.91
N PHE A 248 12.81 -15.83 14.05
CA PHE A 248 14.17 -15.46 14.41
C PHE A 248 15.09 -16.68 14.32
N ASN A 249 16.20 -16.56 13.59
CA ASN A 249 17.26 -17.55 13.53
C ASN A 249 18.47 -17.03 14.31
N ASP A 250 18.87 -17.72 15.38
CA ASP A 250 20.00 -17.29 16.23
C ASP A 250 21.32 -17.94 15.77
N ASP A 251 22.43 -17.37 16.23
CA ASP A 251 23.79 -17.81 15.92
C ASP A 251 24.12 -19.22 16.47
N ASP A 252 23.32 -19.72 17.42
CA ASP A 252 23.45 -21.08 17.95
C ASP A 252 22.82 -22.15 17.04
N GLY A 253 22.24 -21.72 15.89
CA GLY A 253 21.59 -22.57 14.91
C GLY A 253 20.15 -22.95 15.27
N LYS A 254 19.60 -22.41 16.37
CA LYS A 254 18.20 -22.59 16.72
C LYS A 254 17.33 -21.57 16.01
N ARG A 255 16.08 -21.98 15.83
CA ARG A 255 15.04 -21.17 15.21
C ARG A 255 13.90 -20.97 16.20
N TYR A 256 13.35 -19.77 16.22
CA TYR A 256 12.26 -19.40 17.09
C TYR A 256 11.14 -18.72 16.29
N MET A 257 9.92 -18.83 16.78
CA MET A 257 8.79 -18.02 16.35
C MET A 257 8.38 -17.07 17.48
N LEU A 258 8.18 -15.80 17.15
CA LEU A 258 7.57 -14.81 18.02
C LEU A 258 6.06 -14.70 17.77
N LEU A 259 5.28 -14.29 18.76
CA LEU A 259 3.84 -13.99 18.65
C LEU A 259 3.42 -12.90 19.63
N ASN A 260 2.32 -12.21 19.34
CA ASN A 260 1.75 -11.14 20.18
C ASN A 260 1.20 -11.60 21.55
N ARG A 261 0.59 -10.64 22.29
CA ARG A 261 0.27 -10.64 23.74
C ARG A 261 1.52 -10.32 24.57
N GLY A 262 2.15 -9.19 24.20
CA GLY A 262 3.59 -8.99 24.34
C GLY A 262 4.34 -9.82 23.31
N ALA A 263 5.66 -9.79 23.34
CA ALA A 263 6.49 -10.70 22.55
C ALA A 263 6.63 -12.04 23.28
N ARG A 264 5.82 -13.03 22.90
CA ARG A 264 6.03 -14.43 23.28
C ARG A 264 6.92 -15.10 22.26
N ILE A 265 7.76 -16.03 22.69
CA ILE A 265 8.68 -16.79 21.84
C ILE A 265 8.62 -18.29 22.14
N PHE A 266 8.79 -19.13 21.12
CA PHE A 266 9.00 -20.57 21.27
C PHE A 266 9.94 -21.10 20.19
N GLU A 267 10.61 -22.21 20.49
CA GLU A 267 11.53 -22.87 19.57
C GLU A 267 10.74 -23.65 18.49
N LEU A 268 11.22 -23.57 17.26
CA LEU A 268 10.73 -24.33 16.11
C LEU A 268 11.67 -25.50 15.79
N SER A 269 11.14 -26.54 15.16
CA SER A 269 11.96 -27.53 14.46
C SER A 269 12.86 -26.86 13.42
N LYS A 270 13.98 -27.51 13.06
CA LYS A 270 14.97 -26.95 12.12
C LYS A 270 14.35 -26.51 10.78
N ASP A 271 13.38 -27.26 10.28
CA ASP A 271 12.64 -26.95 9.04
C ASP A 271 11.58 -25.84 9.21
N GLY A 272 11.35 -25.36 10.44
CA GLY A 272 10.38 -24.32 10.77
C GLY A 272 8.93 -24.78 10.90
N THR A 273 8.64 -26.08 10.74
CA THR A 273 7.26 -26.56 10.54
C THR A 273 6.54 -26.96 11.83
N LYS A 274 7.24 -27.08 12.97
CA LYS A 274 6.67 -27.56 14.24
C LYS A 274 7.15 -26.73 15.42
N LYS A 275 6.23 -26.42 16.34
CA LYS A 275 6.57 -25.94 17.70
C LYS A 275 7.19 -27.08 18.52
N ILE A 276 8.36 -26.84 19.11
CA ILE A 276 9.08 -27.84 19.91
C ILE A 276 9.36 -27.40 21.36
N SER A 277 8.96 -26.19 21.74
CA SER A 277 8.95 -25.73 23.14
C SER A 277 7.62 -25.05 23.49
N GLU A 278 7.38 -24.84 24.79
CA GLU A 278 6.27 -24.00 25.25
C GLU A 278 6.57 -22.51 25.00
N PRO A 279 5.55 -21.69 24.68
CA PRO A 279 5.71 -20.24 24.55
C PRO A 279 6.10 -19.57 25.86
N GLN A 280 7.05 -18.64 25.80
CA GLN A 280 7.53 -17.84 26.93
C GLN A 280 7.46 -16.35 26.59
N LEU A 281 7.04 -15.51 27.55
CA LEU A 281 7.01 -14.06 27.36
C LEU A 281 8.42 -13.48 27.54
N LEU A 282 8.92 -12.75 26.54
CA LEU A 282 10.17 -11.99 26.61
C LEU A 282 9.96 -10.60 27.22
N PHE A 283 9.01 -9.86 26.65
CA PHE A 283 8.65 -8.51 27.06
C PHE A 283 7.19 -8.27 26.73
N TYR A 284 6.50 -7.46 27.54
CA TYR A 284 5.06 -7.23 27.33
C TYR A 284 4.77 -6.06 26.38
N GLY A 285 5.74 -5.18 26.11
CA GLY A 285 5.53 -3.91 25.44
C GLY A 285 5.71 -2.72 26.40
N ASP A 286 6.21 -1.62 25.85
CA ASP A 286 6.57 -0.42 26.61
C ASP A 286 5.34 0.47 26.86
N ASN A 287 4.53 0.68 25.82
CA ASN A 287 3.25 1.39 25.88
C ASN A 287 2.14 0.55 26.52
N LYS A 288 2.22 -0.79 26.42
CA LYS A 288 1.32 -1.79 27.00
C LYS A 288 -0.09 -1.81 26.41
N ARG A 289 -0.33 -1.04 25.34
CA ARG A 289 -1.59 -0.99 24.61
C ARG A 289 -1.42 -1.72 23.30
N ALA A 290 -2.12 -2.84 23.13
CA ALA A 290 -2.08 -3.68 21.92
C ALA A 290 -0.65 -3.97 21.41
N PRO A 291 0.25 -4.52 22.25
CA PRO A 291 1.56 -4.99 21.81
C PRO A 291 1.43 -6.17 20.84
N GLU A 292 1.95 -5.98 19.64
CA GLU A 292 1.86 -6.89 18.48
C GLU A 292 3.06 -6.70 17.54
N GLY A 293 3.08 -7.37 16.37
CA GLY A 293 4.19 -7.30 15.40
C GLY A 293 5.61 -7.48 15.96
N PRO A 294 5.92 -8.53 16.76
CA PRO A 294 7.23 -8.68 17.36
C PRO A 294 8.30 -9.13 16.36
N HIS A 295 9.38 -8.37 16.20
CA HIS A 295 10.58 -8.78 15.44
C HIS A 295 11.82 -8.74 16.31
N LEU A 296 12.76 -9.67 16.09
CA LEU A 296 13.95 -9.81 16.91
C LEU A 296 15.22 -9.72 16.06
N TYR A 297 16.14 -8.84 16.46
CA TYR A 297 17.43 -8.63 15.80
C TYR A 297 18.57 -8.85 16.78
N LYS A 298 19.71 -9.32 16.30
CA LYS A 298 20.92 -9.44 17.10
C LYS A 298 21.99 -8.51 16.57
N LYS A 299 22.47 -7.58 17.40
CA LYS A 299 23.50 -6.59 17.03
C LYS A 299 24.32 -6.18 18.24
N ASP A 300 25.64 -6.08 18.08
CA ASP A 300 26.58 -5.59 19.10
C ASP A 300 26.43 -6.26 20.50
N GLY A 301 26.12 -7.57 20.50
CA GLY A 301 25.94 -8.36 21.72
C GLY A 301 24.62 -8.09 22.47
N TYR A 302 23.63 -7.55 21.77
CA TYR A 302 22.26 -7.37 22.24
C TYR A 302 21.27 -8.05 21.30
N TYR A 303 20.19 -8.56 21.88
CA TYR A 303 18.95 -8.90 21.21
C TYR A 303 18.03 -7.68 21.31
N TYR A 304 17.69 -7.06 20.18
CA TYR A 304 16.71 -5.99 20.07
C TYR A 304 15.36 -6.59 19.70
N LEU A 305 14.35 -6.31 20.52
CA LEU A 305 12.97 -6.71 20.30
C LEU A 305 12.16 -5.48 19.90
N LEU A 306 11.69 -5.49 18.67
CA LEU A 306 10.78 -4.51 18.09
C LEU A 306 9.34 -4.96 18.35
N GLU A 307 8.44 -4.04 18.68
CA GLU A 307 7.00 -4.30 18.79
C GLU A 307 6.21 -3.13 18.18
N ALA A 308 5.08 -3.45 17.56
CA ALA A 308 4.03 -2.48 17.26
C ALA A 308 3.15 -2.28 18.50
N GLU A 309 2.77 -1.04 18.80
CA GLU A 309 1.90 -0.71 19.93
C GLU A 309 0.87 0.38 19.57
N GLY A 310 -0.12 0.57 20.44
CA GLY A 310 -1.20 1.55 20.28
C GLY A 310 -2.39 1.08 19.44
N GLY A 311 -2.22 -0.04 18.73
CA GLY A 311 -3.13 -0.59 17.72
C GLY A 311 -3.07 0.20 16.40
N THR A 312 -3.44 -0.45 15.30
CA THR A 312 -3.31 0.08 13.91
C THR A 312 -4.10 1.36 13.56
N GLY A 313 -4.68 2.06 14.55
CA GLY A 313 -5.41 3.32 14.40
C GLY A 313 -4.53 4.57 14.61
N PRO A 314 -5.09 5.72 15.03
CA PRO A 314 -4.33 6.96 15.25
C PRO A 314 -3.25 6.87 16.35
N GLY A 315 -3.35 5.85 17.22
CA GLY A 315 -2.38 5.61 18.29
C GLY A 315 -1.17 4.79 17.88
N HIS A 316 -1.11 4.30 16.63
CA HIS A 316 -0.11 3.34 16.19
C HIS A 316 1.32 3.87 16.34
N MET A 317 2.24 2.99 16.73
CA MET A 317 3.66 3.30 16.92
C MET A 317 4.52 2.05 16.85
N VAL A 318 5.83 2.25 16.75
CA VAL A 318 6.86 1.20 16.94
C VAL A 318 7.67 1.51 18.18
N THR A 319 7.85 0.52 19.04
CA THR A 319 8.74 0.57 20.21
C THR A 319 9.81 -0.49 20.10
N VAL A 320 10.94 -0.26 20.77
CA VAL A 320 12.04 -1.22 20.83
C VAL A 320 12.50 -1.39 22.28
N SER A 321 12.90 -2.61 22.61
CA SER A 321 13.57 -2.98 23.86
C SER A 321 14.78 -3.86 23.55
N ARG A 322 15.71 -4.03 24.48
CA ARG A 322 16.86 -4.92 24.26
C ARG A 322 17.28 -5.71 25.49
N SER A 323 17.91 -6.85 25.29
CA SER A 323 18.58 -7.62 26.34
C SER A 323 19.90 -8.21 25.84
N ARG A 324 20.83 -8.55 26.75
CA ARG A 324 22.08 -9.26 26.39
C ARG A 324 21.88 -10.77 26.26
N GLU A 325 20.79 -11.29 26.79
CA GLU A 325 20.42 -12.71 26.77
C GLU A 325 19.03 -12.82 26.16
N LEU A 326 18.81 -13.81 25.29
CA LEU A 326 17.51 -14.00 24.60
C LEU A 326 16.34 -14.11 25.60
N PHE A 327 16.55 -14.81 26.71
CA PHE A 327 15.57 -14.98 27.79
C PHE A 327 15.87 -14.08 29.01
N GLY A 328 16.58 -12.97 28.78
CA GLY A 328 16.95 -12.01 29.81
C GLY A 328 15.86 -10.98 30.11
N VAL A 329 16.22 -9.98 30.92
CA VAL A 329 15.37 -8.81 31.15
C VAL A 329 15.56 -7.83 30.00
N TYR A 330 14.48 -7.49 29.32
CA TYR A 330 14.47 -6.48 28.26
C TYR A 330 14.32 -5.07 28.86
N GLU A 331 15.29 -4.20 28.59
CA GLU A 331 15.20 -2.77 28.90
C GLU A 331 14.52 -2.04 27.74
N PRO A 332 13.52 -1.16 27.99
CA PRO A 332 12.91 -0.37 26.92
C PRO A 332 13.85 0.74 26.46
N CYS A 333 13.80 1.07 25.17
CA CYS A 333 14.53 2.19 24.61
C CYS A 333 14.08 3.52 25.22
N PRO A 334 15.01 4.37 25.70
CA PRO A 334 14.67 5.66 26.30
C PRO A 334 14.07 6.66 25.28
N TYR A 335 14.16 6.34 23.98
CA TYR A 335 13.62 7.14 22.89
C TYR A 335 12.27 6.65 22.37
N ASN A 336 11.67 5.64 23.01
CA ASN A 336 10.36 5.12 22.59
C ASN A 336 9.25 6.20 22.63
N PRO A 337 8.29 6.14 21.70
CA PRO A 337 8.30 5.30 20.49
C PRO A 337 9.32 5.79 19.46
N ILE A 338 10.01 4.85 18.82
CA ILE A 338 11.06 5.16 17.83
C ILE A 338 10.47 5.57 16.47
N MET A 339 9.21 5.20 16.19
CA MET A 339 8.42 5.65 15.05
C MET A 339 6.97 5.88 15.49
N ARG A 340 6.43 7.07 15.19
CA ARG A 340 5.03 7.45 15.37
C ARG A 340 4.74 8.77 14.67
N GLN A 341 3.54 8.93 14.10
CA GLN A 341 3.00 10.24 13.72
C GLN A 341 2.49 11.00 14.97
N LYS A 342 3.04 12.20 15.21
CA LYS A 342 2.70 13.04 16.37
C LYS A 342 1.66 14.11 16.04
N ASP A 343 1.59 14.52 14.77
CA ASP A 343 0.62 15.49 14.28
C ASP A 343 -0.68 14.77 13.87
N PRO A 344 -1.81 15.00 14.54
CA PRO A 344 -3.08 14.35 14.20
C PRO A 344 -3.68 14.82 12.86
N ASP A 345 -3.24 15.98 12.35
CA ASP A 345 -3.75 16.62 11.14
C ASP A 345 -2.85 16.37 9.91
N ALA A 346 -1.66 15.78 10.10
CA ALA A 346 -0.80 15.37 8.99
C ALA A 346 -1.47 14.29 8.13
N LEU A 347 -1.22 14.28 6.81
CA LEU A 347 -1.86 13.33 5.90
C LEU A 347 -1.46 11.87 6.21
N ILE A 348 -0.17 11.60 6.39
CA ILE A 348 0.36 10.27 6.72
C ILE A 348 0.14 10.00 8.21
N GLN A 349 -0.70 9.00 8.49
CA GLN A 349 -1.14 8.57 9.81
C GLN A 349 -0.86 7.09 10.03
N ARG A 350 -1.21 6.59 11.22
CA ARG A 350 -1.18 5.15 11.55
C ARG A 350 0.20 4.49 11.44
N CYS A 351 1.28 5.25 11.61
CA CYS A 351 2.65 4.76 11.42
C CYS A 351 3.05 3.78 12.53
N GLY A 352 3.20 2.50 12.20
CA GLY A 352 3.57 1.43 13.11
C GLY A 352 3.79 0.11 12.37
N HIS A 353 3.90 -1.00 13.10
CA HIS A 353 4.10 -2.34 12.51
C HIS A 353 5.25 -2.34 11.48
N GLY A 354 6.44 -1.98 11.97
CA GLY A 354 7.62 -1.84 11.12
C GLY A 354 8.58 -3.01 11.26
N ASP A 355 9.43 -3.16 10.24
CA ASP A 355 10.50 -4.16 10.14
C ASP A 355 11.75 -3.46 9.60
N MET A 356 12.92 -3.82 10.11
CA MET A 356 14.20 -3.18 9.81
C MET A 356 15.08 -4.04 8.92
N VAL A 357 15.79 -3.40 8.00
CA VAL A 357 16.80 -4.04 7.16
C VAL A 357 18.09 -3.23 7.15
N GLU A 358 19.22 -3.94 7.18
CA GLU A 358 20.55 -3.38 6.98
C GLU A 358 20.93 -3.48 5.50
N THR A 359 21.40 -2.39 4.89
CA THR A 359 21.94 -2.36 3.53
C THR A 359 23.35 -2.96 3.46
N PRO A 360 23.87 -3.33 2.28
CA PRO A 360 25.24 -3.85 2.14
C PRO A 360 26.34 -2.93 2.69
N ASP A 361 26.10 -1.61 2.71
CA ASP A 361 27.03 -0.61 3.25
C ASP A 361 26.80 -0.27 4.73
N GLY A 362 25.98 -1.05 5.44
CA GLY A 362 25.79 -0.97 6.89
C GLY A 362 24.82 0.13 7.37
N ARG A 363 24.13 0.80 6.45
CA ARG A 363 23.02 1.70 6.81
C ARG A 363 21.77 0.88 7.12
N TRP A 364 20.89 1.44 7.93
CA TRP A 364 19.66 0.76 8.35
C TRP A 364 18.45 1.56 7.90
N TYR A 365 17.39 0.84 7.51
CA TYR A 365 16.10 1.41 7.14
C TYR A 365 14.99 0.61 7.80
N MET A 366 13.86 1.28 8.07
CA MET A 366 12.65 0.65 8.58
C MET A 366 11.54 0.84 7.56
N VAL A 367 10.97 -0.26 7.07
CA VAL A 367 9.65 -0.24 6.44
C VAL A 367 8.59 -0.27 7.53
N TYR A 368 7.47 0.40 7.33
CA TYR A 368 6.36 0.40 8.28
C TYR A 368 5.05 0.74 7.58
N LEU A 369 3.94 0.27 8.14
CA LEU A 369 2.63 0.60 7.57
C LEU A 369 2.25 2.04 7.91
N CYS A 370 1.50 2.69 7.03
CA CYS A 370 0.84 3.96 7.28
C CYS A 370 -0.54 4.01 6.60
N GLY A 371 -1.28 5.11 6.74
CA GLY A 371 -2.46 5.38 5.93
C GLY A 371 -2.62 6.87 5.67
N ARG A 372 -3.09 7.23 4.47
CA ARG A 372 -3.38 8.62 4.10
C ARG A 372 -4.88 8.91 4.25
N LYS A 373 -5.23 9.80 5.17
CA LYS A 373 -6.63 10.16 5.46
C LYS A 373 -7.15 11.27 4.56
N ILE A 374 -8.34 11.11 4.02
CA ILE A 374 -9.05 12.11 3.23
C ILE A 374 -10.44 12.41 3.81
N GLY A 375 -11.02 13.54 3.45
CA GLY A 375 -12.35 13.95 3.91
C GLY A 375 -12.44 13.99 5.43
N ASP A 376 -13.47 13.35 5.99
CA ASP A 376 -13.73 13.30 7.44
C ASP A 376 -12.89 12.26 8.20
N GLY A 377 -11.74 11.85 7.63
CA GLY A 377 -10.78 10.94 8.27
C GLY A 377 -10.75 9.52 7.69
N TYR A 378 -11.15 9.35 6.43
CA TYR A 378 -11.22 8.05 5.75
C TYR A 378 -9.91 7.69 5.06
N SER A 379 -9.46 6.44 5.21
CA SER A 379 -8.26 5.93 4.53
C SER A 379 -8.66 5.02 3.36
N ILE A 380 -9.20 5.59 2.27
CA ILE A 380 -9.79 4.80 1.17
C ILE A 380 -8.80 3.86 0.47
N LEU A 381 -7.53 4.23 0.44
CA LEU A 381 -6.46 3.37 -0.10
C LEU A 381 -6.12 2.21 0.83
N GLY A 382 -6.68 2.18 2.04
CA GLY A 382 -6.34 1.24 3.08
C GLY A 382 -5.07 1.63 3.81
N ARG A 383 -4.32 0.60 4.22
CA ARG A 383 -3.01 0.73 4.86
C ARG A 383 -1.91 0.45 3.83
N GLU A 384 -0.99 1.40 3.71
CA GLU A 384 0.07 1.54 2.72
C GLU A 384 1.43 1.25 3.38
N THR A 385 2.52 1.12 2.61
CA THR A 385 3.88 0.95 3.15
C THR A 385 4.76 2.19 2.92
N ALA A 386 5.40 2.66 3.98
CA ALA A 386 6.39 3.73 3.98
C ALA A 386 7.76 3.21 4.45
N ILE A 387 8.81 4.00 4.21
CA ILE A 387 10.18 3.69 4.63
C ILE A 387 10.90 4.94 5.14
N ASP A 388 11.72 4.79 6.18
CA ASP A 388 12.59 5.86 6.70
C ASP A 388 13.93 5.30 7.20
N PRO A 389 15.01 6.10 7.20
CA PRO A 389 16.31 5.68 7.70
C PRO A 389 16.29 5.48 9.22
N VAL A 390 17.02 4.46 9.65
CA VAL A 390 17.27 4.15 11.06
C VAL A 390 18.69 4.58 11.41
N MET A 391 18.82 5.41 12.44
CA MET A 391 20.09 5.82 13.01
C MET A 391 20.32 5.10 14.34
N TRP A 392 21.52 4.57 14.52
CA TRP A 392 21.98 4.04 15.80
C TRP A 392 22.61 5.16 16.63
N THR A 393 22.05 5.42 17.81
CA THR A 393 22.58 6.40 18.76
C THR A 393 23.93 5.92 19.33
N ALA A 394 24.69 6.83 19.92
CA ALA A 394 25.99 6.51 20.52
C ALA A 394 25.91 5.49 21.68
N ASP A 395 24.76 5.40 22.35
CA ASP A 395 24.45 4.41 23.39
C ASP A 395 23.76 3.13 22.86
N GLY A 396 23.71 2.98 21.53
CA GLY A 396 23.32 1.75 20.85
C GLY A 396 21.82 1.53 20.72
N TRP A 397 21.02 2.59 20.56
CA TRP A 397 19.58 2.48 20.31
C TRP A 397 19.22 2.89 18.89
N PRO A 398 18.34 2.15 18.20
CA PRO A 398 17.83 2.59 16.91
C PRO A 398 16.77 3.67 17.11
N ILE A 399 16.83 4.72 16.30
CA ILE A 399 15.77 5.73 16.17
C ILE A 399 15.47 5.97 14.69
N VAL A 400 14.19 6.11 14.36
CA VAL A 400 13.75 6.24 12.96
C VAL A 400 13.57 7.70 12.62
N ASN A 401 14.10 8.13 11.46
CA ASN A 401 14.00 9.49 10.93
C ASN A 401 14.23 10.59 12.00
N ASN A 402 15.24 10.42 12.86
CA ASN A 402 15.54 11.34 13.96
C ASN A 402 14.33 11.68 14.87
N LEU A 403 13.41 10.73 15.07
CA LEU A 403 12.17 10.88 15.85
C LEU A 403 11.21 11.98 15.34
N LYS A 404 11.38 12.41 14.08
CA LYS A 404 10.50 13.37 13.41
C LYS A 404 9.15 12.76 13.00
N GLY A 405 9.01 11.43 13.08
CA GLY A 405 7.86 10.71 12.53
C GLY A 405 8.10 10.34 11.06
N PRO A 406 7.05 9.98 10.31
CA PRO A 406 7.20 9.60 8.91
C PRO A 406 7.67 10.78 8.07
N SER A 407 8.65 10.58 7.18
CA SER A 407 9.02 11.60 6.20
C SER A 407 7.96 11.76 5.12
N THR A 408 7.66 12.98 4.68
CA THR A 408 7.00 13.19 3.38
C THR A 408 7.98 12.98 2.24
N MET A 409 9.16 13.58 2.36
CA MET A 409 10.26 13.53 1.40
C MET A 409 11.56 13.20 2.13
N GLN A 410 12.39 12.34 1.54
CA GLN A 410 13.62 11.84 2.16
C GLN A 410 14.68 11.46 1.11
N ILE A 411 15.95 11.48 1.47
CA ILE A 411 17.06 11.13 0.57
C ILE A 411 17.00 9.63 0.23
N LYS A 412 17.07 9.29 -1.06
CA LYS A 412 17.11 7.90 -1.55
C LYS A 412 18.23 7.11 -0.86
N PRO A 413 18.02 5.83 -0.54
CA PRO A 413 19.09 4.97 -0.06
C PRO A 413 20.25 4.87 -1.05
N PHE A 414 19.97 4.81 -2.34
CA PHE A 414 20.99 4.77 -3.39
C PHE A 414 20.68 5.82 -4.45
N PRO A 415 21.04 7.11 -4.23
CA PRO A 415 20.68 8.21 -5.14
C PRO A 415 21.30 8.07 -6.53
N ASP A 416 22.48 7.47 -6.64
CA ASP A 416 23.16 7.19 -7.91
C ASP A 416 22.51 6.04 -8.71
N PHE A 417 21.54 5.32 -8.13
CA PHE A 417 20.84 4.23 -8.80
C PHE A 417 19.80 4.80 -9.77
N SER A 418 20.00 4.61 -11.08
CA SER A 418 19.18 5.25 -12.13
C SER A 418 17.82 4.59 -12.38
N GLY A 419 17.42 3.59 -11.59
CA GLY A 419 16.02 3.12 -11.47
C GLY A 419 15.36 2.52 -12.71
N ILE A 420 16.05 2.41 -13.85
CA ILE A 420 15.50 1.66 -14.99
C ILE A 420 15.70 0.18 -14.66
N MET A 421 14.64 -0.50 -14.22
CA MET A 421 14.55 -1.96 -14.32
C MET A 421 14.50 -2.34 -15.82
N GLY A 422 15.67 -2.26 -16.47
CA GLY A 422 15.94 -3.05 -17.65
C GLY A 422 16.02 -4.50 -17.20
N SER A 423 15.33 -5.39 -17.90
CA SER A 423 15.25 -6.83 -17.64
C SER A 423 16.58 -7.56 -17.85
N THR A 424 17.70 -7.04 -17.36
CA THR A 424 19.03 -7.57 -17.60
C THR A 424 19.88 -7.44 -16.33
N ASP A 425 20.45 -8.58 -15.95
CA ASP A 425 21.41 -8.82 -14.88
C ASP A 425 20.82 -8.96 -13.46
N ILE A 426 19.99 -10.00 -13.34
CA ILE A 426 19.93 -10.82 -12.12
C ILE A 426 21.27 -11.59 -12.10
N HIS A 427 21.99 -11.57 -10.97
CA HIS A 427 23.34 -12.11 -10.71
C HIS A 427 24.51 -11.10 -10.82
N SER A 428 24.68 -10.26 -9.79
CA SER A 428 26.01 -9.84 -9.37
C SER A 428 26.58 -10.86 -8.36
N GLU A 429 27.78 -11.33 -8.68
CA GLU A 429 28.70 -12.21 -7.95
C GLU A 429 28.41 -12.46 -6.46
N ILE A 430 27.62 -13.50 -6.17
CA ILE A 430 27.64 -14.17 -4.87
C ILE A 430 28.99 -14.90 -4.75
N ASP A 431 29.67 -14.68 -3.64
CA ASP A 431 30.91 -15.31 -3.20
C ASP A 431 30.91 -16.84 -3.48
N LYS A 432 31.52 -17.22 -4.62
CA LYS A 432 31.44 -18.58 -5.22
C LYS A 432 32.18 -19.67 -4.44
N GLU A 433 32.84 -19.37 -3.32
CA GLU A 433 33.64 -20.36 -2.58
C GLU A 433 32.88 -21.08 -1.44
N LYS A 434 31.60 -20.77 -1.18
CA LYS A 434 30.78 -21.53 -0.20
C LYS A 434 29.49 -22.16 -0.74
N CYS A 435 29.18 -22.01 -2.03
CA CYS A 435 28.02 -22.61 -2.69
C CYS A 435 28.40 -23.52 -3.87
N SER A 436 29.55 -24.19 -3.81
CA SER A 436 30.02 -25.07 -4.90
C SER A 436 29.49 -26.50 -4.74
N THR A 437 28.19 -26.68 -4.92
CA THR A 437 27.56 -27.87 -5.53
C THR A 437 26.07 -27.59 -5.47
N LEU A 438 25.54 -26.91 -6.47
CA LEU A 438 24.18 -27.10 -7.00
C LEU A 438 23.93 -26.03 -8.07
N LEU A 439 23.59 -26.54 -9.26
CA LEU A 439 22.82 -25.90 -10.33
C LEU A 439 23.61 -25.06 -11.35
N GLU A 440 23.98 -25.74 -12.44
CA GLU A 440 23.88 -25.18 -13.80
C GLU A 440 22.39 -24.92 -14.07
N LEU A 441 22.01 -23.65 -14.25
CA LEU A 441 20.67 -23.26 -14.72
C LEU A 441 20.84 -22.54 -16.05
N ASP A 442 20.17 -23.10 -17.07
CA ASP A 442 20.00 -22.52 -18.39
C ASP A 442 19.35 -21.12 -18.31
N GLU A 443 19.65 -20.28 -19.32
CA GLU A 443 19.11 -18.94 -19.54
C GLU A 443 17.58 -18.88 -19.34
N VAL A 444 17.09 -18.09 -18.38
CA VAL A 444 15.63 -17.89 -18.14
C VAL A 444 15.24 -16.41 -18.27
N SER A 445 14.34 -16.23 -19.23
CA SER A 445 13.34 -15.20 -19.51
C SER A 445 13.06 -14.09 -18.48
N THR A 446 12.77 -12.91 -19.05
CA THR A 446 11.88 -11.85 -18.53
C THR A 446 10.93 -12.32 -17.44
N ILE A 447 10.94 -11.67 -16.28
CA ILE A 447 10.03 -11.91 -15.14
C ILE A 447 8.62 -12.18 -15.66
N GLU A 448 8.10 -13.39 -15.37
CA GLU A 448 6.73 -13.76 -15.72
C GLU A 448 5.79 -12.77 -15.02
N LYS A 449 5.05 -11.96 -15.78
CA LYS A 449 4.05 -11.02 -15.22
C LYS A 449 2.80 -11.70 -14.69
N ILE A 450 2.83 -13.03 -14.56
CA ILE A 450 1.69 -13.91 -14.26
C ILE A 450 2.06 -14.78 -13.07
N SER A 451 1.22 -14.73 -12.05
CA SER A 451 1.28 -15.62 -10.90
C SER A 451 1.00 -17.06 -11.35
N SER A 452 1.58 -18.06 -10.66
CA SER A 452 1.36 -19.48 -10.98
C SER A 452 -0.12 -19.92 -10.92
N CYS A 453 -1.02 -19.13 -10.32
CA CYS A 453 -2.45 -19.35 -10.36
C CYS A 453 -3.11 -18.98 -11.72
N GLY A 454 -2.37 -18.34 -12.64
CA GLY A 454 -2.85 -17.93 -13.95
C GLY A 454 -3.46 -16.51 -14.01
N LEU A 455 -3.25 -15.69 -12.98
CA LEU A 455 -3.61 -14.26 -12.98
C LEU A 455 -2.37 -13.39 -13.12
N PRO A 456 -2.45 -12.20 -13.75
CA PRO A 456 -1.34 -11.25 -13.69
C PRO A 456 -1.04 -10.86 -12.23
N LEU A 457 0.22 -10.58 -11.91
CA LEU A 457 0.70 -10.48 -10.52
C LEU A 457 -0.04 -9.45 -9.65
N ASP A 458 -0.55 -8.37 -10.23
CA ASP A 458 -1.31 -7.34 -9.49
C ASP A 458 -2.81 -7.64 -9.34
N TYR A 459 -3.31 -8.68 -9.99
CA TYR A 459 -4.73 -9.05 -9.94
C TYR A 459 -4.99 -10.13 -8.90
N MET A 460 -6.15 -10.01 -8.24
CA MET A 460 -6.58 -10.91 -7.19
C MET A 460 -8.09 -11.10 -7.21
N THR A 461 -8.53 -12.06 -6.40
CA THR A 461 -9.92 -12.40 -6.15
C THR A 461 -10.15 -12.41 -4.64
N PRO A 462 -11.33 -12.04 -4.11
CA PRO A 462 -11.56 -12.01 -2.66
C PRO A 462 -11.41 -13.35 -1.94
N ARG A 463 -11.45 -14.47 -2.68
CA ARG A 463 -11.23 -15.86 -2.25
C ARG A 463 -10.87 -16.68 -3.51
N PRO A 464 -10.23 -17.85 -3.39
CA PRO A 464 -9.78 -18.64 -4.54
C PRO A 464 -10.91 -18.96 -5.51
N PHE A 465 -10.70 -18.67 -6.79
CA PHE A 465 -11.59 -19.10 -7.86
C PHE A 465 -11.45 -20.61 -8.11
N ARG A 466 -12.52 -21.25 -8.60
CA ARG A 466 -12.47 -22.67 -8.97
C ARG A 466 -11.76 -22.81 -10.31
N ASN A 467 -11.16 -23.97 -10.55
CA ASN A 467 -10.46 -24.25 -11.80
C ASN A 467 -11.37 -23.97 -13.02
N GLY A 468 -10.92 -23.07 -13.90
CA GLY A 468 -11.63 -22.65 -15.11
C GLY A 468 -12.71 -21.57 -14.93
N ASP A 469 -13.01 -21.14 -13.70
CA ASP A 469 -14.00 -20.08 -13.47
C ASP A 469 -13.43 -18.67 -13.78
N VAL A 470 -12.12 -18.49 -13.62
CA VAL A 470 -11.39 -17.29 -14.06
C VAL A 470 -10.22 -17.71 -14.94
N LYS A 471 -10.08 -17.06 -16.09
CA LYS A 471 -8.96 -17.28 -17.01
C LYS A 471 -8.45 -15.95 -17.54
N TYR A 472 -7.16 -15.70 -17.38
CA TYR A 472 -6.46 -14.65 -18.11
C TYR A 472 -5.92 -15.22 -19.43
N ILE A 473 -6.01 -14.43 -20.49
CA ILE A 473 -5.42 -14.71 -21.80
C ILE A 473 -4.46 -13.55 -22.09
N GLU A 474 -3.19 -13.87 -22.18
CA GLU A 474 -2.16 -12.92 -22.61
C GLU A 474 -2.46 -12.37 -24.00
N GLY A 475 -2.19 -11.07 -24.17
CA GLY A 475 -2.27 -10.45 -25.48
C GLY A 475 -1.14 -10.91 -26.39
N ASN A 476 -1.35 -10.77 -27.69
CA ASN A 476 -0.33 -10.92 -28.72
C ASN A 476 -0.52 -9.82 -29.78
N ASP A 477 0.31 -9.81 -30.82
CA ASP A 477 0.24 -8.79 -31.88
C ASP A 477 -1.13 -8.67 -32.57
N GLU A 478 -2.00 -9.69 -32.44
CA GLU A 478 -3.33 -9.74 -33.05
C GLU A 478 -4.49 -9.58 -32.05
N ASN A 479 -4.27 -9.78 -30.76
CA ASN A 479 -5.32 -9.80 -29.74
C ASN A 479 -4.89 -9.11 -28.46
N GLU A 480 -5.78 -8.26 -27.94
CA GLU A 480 -5.60 -7.62 -26.65
C GLU A 480 -5.69 -8.63 -25.49
N PRO A 481 -4.98 -8.40 -24.37
CA PRO A 481 -5.11 -9.23 -23.18
C PRO A 481 -6.56 -9.21 -22.68
N SER A 482 -7.04 -10.36 -22.22
CA SER A 482 -8.44 -10.51 -21.81
C SER A 482 -8.64 -11.40 -20.60
N PHE A 483 -9.71 -11.14 -19.88
CA PHE A 483 -10.20 -11.96 -18.78
C PHE A 483 -11.50 -12.63 -19.19
N ILE A 484 -11.61 -13.93 -18.92
CA ILE A 484 -12.86 -14.68 -18.99
C ILE A 484 -13.29 -14.97 -17.56
N ILE A 485 -14.45 -14.46 -17.18
CA ILE A 485 -15.01 -14.62 -15.83
C ILE A 485 -16.33 -15.36 -15.94
N LYS A 486 -16.43 -16.51 -15.29
CA LYS A 486 -17.68 -17.23 -15.14
C LYS A 486 -18.48 -16.63 -14.00
N GLY A 487 -19.76 -16.38 -14.25
CA GLY A 487 -20.63 -15.78 -13.26
C GLY A 487 -20.95 -16.73 -12.10
N SER A 488 -20.84 -16.22 -10.88
CA SER A 488 -21.23 -16.95 -9.66
C SER A 488 -22.75 -16.97 -9.51
N LYS A 489 -23.27 -18.05 -8.92
CA LYS A 489 -24.67 -18.11 -8.45
C LYS A 489 -24.88 -17.31 -7.16
N ALA A 490 -23.86 -17.28 -6.31
CA ALA A 490 -23.89 -16.50 -5.09
C ALA A 490 -23.72 -15.01 -5.43
N PRO A 491 -24.52 -14.12 -4.81
CA PRO A 491 -24.38 -12.68 -5.00
C PRO A 491 -23.04 -12.18 -4.45
N ILE A 492 -22.61 -11.00 -4.88
CA ILE A 492 -21.34 -10.39 -4.46
C ILE A 492 -21.28 -10.16 -2.95
N SER A 493 -22.44 -9.96 -2.31
CA SER A 493 -22.57 -9.83 -0.86
C SER A 493 -22.44 -11.14 -0.07
N SER A 494 -22.20 -12.27 -0.74
CA SER A 494 -21.99 -13.56 -0.11
C SER A 494 -20.50 -13.93 -0.07
N VAL A 495 -20.09 -14.59 1.01
CA VAL A 495 -18.76 -15.21 1.13
C VAL A 495 -18.53 -16.29 0.07
N ASP A 496 -19.59 -16.91 -0.47
CA ASP A 496 -19.51 -17.92 -1.52
C ASP A 496 -19.29 -17.31 -2.93
N SER A 497 -19.21 -15.99 -3.04
CA SER A 497 -18.98 -15.31 -4.29
C SER A 497 -17.59 -15.62 -4.89
N ARG A 498 -17.54 -15.97 -6.17
CA ARG A 498 -16.30 -16.31 -6.92
C ARG A 498 -16.23 -15.61 -8.28
N ASN A 499 -16.82 -14.43 -8.37
CA ASN A 499 -17.08 -13.77 -9.64
C ASN A 499 -16.42 -12.40 -9.82
N LEU A 500 -15.37 -12.12 -9.04
CA LEU A 500 -14.68 -10.84 -9.01
C LEU A 500 -13.21 -11.05 -9.39
N VAL A 501 -12.68 -10.15 -10.21
CA VAL A 501 -11.25 -10.03 -10.52
C VAL A 501 -10.86 -8.58 -10.34
N LEU A 502 -9.98 -8.30 -9.38
CA LEU A 502 -9.76 -6.98 -8.80
C LEU A 502 -8.27 -6.58 -8.83
N LYS A 503 -8.01 -5.29 -8.92
CA LYS A 503 -6.71 -4.66 -8.58
C LYS A 503 -6.89 -3.72 -7.39
N ARG A 504 -5.78 -3.41 -6.72
CA ARG A 504 -5.75 -2.39 -5.64
C ARG A 504 -6.03 -1.01 -6.22
N GLN A 505 -6.79 -0.19 -5.50
CA GLN A 505 -6.78 1.26 -5.72
C GLN A 505 -5.49 1.82 -5.08
N THR A 506 -4.59 2.37 -5.88
CA THR A 506 -3.28 2.90 -5.43
C THR A 506 -3.24 4.43 -5.39
N SER A 507 -4.24 5.10 -5.97
CA SER A 507 -4.28 6.55 -6.12
C SER A 507 -5.63 7.11 -5.69
N PHE A 508 -5.64 8.36 -5.24
CA PHE A 508 -6.89 9.06 -4.91
C PHE A 508 -7.67 9.45 -6.16
N SER A 509 -6.98 9.71 -7.27
CA SER A 509 -7.60 10.06 -8.54
C SER A 509 -7.02 9.20 -9.67
N PHE A 510 -7.91 8.54 -10.41
CA PHE A 510 -7.55 7.62 -11.50
C PHE A 510 -8.78 7.30 -12.36
N GLU A 511 -8.55 6.81 -13.56
CA GLU A 511 -9.54 6.15 -14.41
C GLU A 511 -9.35 4.63 -14.33
N TYR A 512 -10.44 3.90 -14.10
CA TYR A 512 -10.50 2.47 -14.42
C TYR A 512 -11.48 2.23 -15.56
N SER A 513 -11.05 1.51 -16.58
CA SER A 513 -11.90 1.15 -17.71
C SER A 513 -11.72 -0.30 -18.14
N ALA A 514 -12.78 -0.89 -18.69
CA ALA A 514 -12.75 -2.23 -19.27
C ALA A 514 -13.79 -2.35 -20.39
N ASP A 515 -13.41 -3.03 -21.47
CA ASP A 515 -14.29 -3.39 -22.56
C ASP A 515 -14.94 -4.74 -22.23
N MET A 516 -16.25 -4.83 -22.37
CA MET A 516 -17.02 -6.04 -22.10
C MET A 516 -17.72 -6.49 -23.39
N GLU A 517 -17.46 -7.74 -23.80
CA GLU A 517 -18.29 -8.41 -24.79
C GLU A 517 -19.65 -8.71 -24.15
N ILE A 518 -20.74 -8.17 -24.71
CA ILE A 518 -22.07 -8.31 -24.13
C ILE A 518 -22.52 -9.78 -24.24
N PRO A 519 -22.67 -10.49 -23.11
CA PRO A 519 -23.11 -11.87 -23.12
C PRO A 519 -24.62 -11.97 -23.30
N GLU A 520 -25.13 -13.16 -23.59
CA GLU A 520 -26.56 -13.44 -23.51
C GLU A 520 -27.00 -13.49 -22.03
N LEU A 521 -27.49 -12.36 -21.52
CA LEU A 521 -27.96 -12.26 -20.14
C LEU A 521 -29.37 -12.85 -19.98
N SER A 522 -29.51 -13.78 -19.04
CA SER A 522 -30.80 -14.23 -18.49
C SER A 522 -31.33 -13.26 -17.44
N GLU A 523 -32.63 -13.28 -17.19
CA GLU A 523 -33.31 -12.39 -16.24
C GLU A 523 -32.62 -12.40 -14.86
N GLY A 524 -32.28 -11.21 -14.34
CA GLY A 524 -31.58 -11.02 -13.06
C GLY A 524 -30.05 -11.16 -13.12
N GLN A 525 -29.47 -11.61 -14.25
CA GLN A 525 -28.02 -11.61 -14.43
C GLN A 525 -27.48 -10.20 -14.69
N HIS A 526 -26.27 -9.95 -14.23
CA HIS A 526 -25.59 -8.68 -14.48
C HIS A 526 -24.06 -8.83 -14.47
N ALA A 527 -23.36 -7.98 -15.21
CA ALA A 527 -21.90 -7.97 -15.30
C ALA A 527 -21.36 -6.57 -15.65
N GLY A 528 -20.13 -6.28 -15.26
CA GLY A 528 -19.49 -4.98 -15.52
C GLY A 528 -18.25 -4.77 -14.65
N ILE A 529 -18.05 -3.52 -14.22
CA ILE A 529 -16.94 -3.11 -13.34
C ILE A 529 -17.41 -2.81 -11.93
N SER A 530 -16.51 -2.89 -10.95
CA SER A 530 -16.83 -2.69 -9.53
C SER A 530 -15.76 -1.88 -8.83
N GLY A 531 -16.19 -1.06 -7.86
CA GLY A 531 -15.37 -0.66 -6.72
C GLY A 531 -15.72 -1.56 -5.53
N TYR A 532 -14.75 -2.18 -4.89
CA TYR A 532 -14.99 -3.24 -3.91
C TYR A 532 -14.13 -3.03 -2.66
N TYR A 533 -14.65 -3.35 -1.48
CA TYR A 533 -13.84 -3.45 -0.26
C TYR A 533 -13.93 -4.86 0.33
N ASP A 534 -15.14 -5.30 0.67
CA ASP A 534 -15.46 -6.65 1.12
C ASP A 534 -16.90 -7.00 0.73
N GLU A 535 -17.40 -8.18 1.11
CA GLU A 535 -18.78 -8.58 0.82
C GLU A 535 -19.85 -7.69 1.46
N ASN A 536 -19.48 -6.80 2.38
CA ASN A 536 -20.43 -5.89 3.03
C ASN A 536 -20.53 -4.54 2.31
N THR A 537 -19.49 -4.10 1.60
CA THR A 537 -19.53 -2.80 0.91
C THR A 537 -18.87 -2.82 -0.47
N PHE A 538 -19.63 -2.42 -1.48
CA PHE A 538 -19.17 -2.34 -2.88
C PHE A 538 -20.07 -1.44 -3.74
N VAL A 539 -19.53 -1.04 -4.89
CA VAL A 539 -20.23 -0.40 -6.00
C VAL A 539 -20.16 -1.34 -7.20
N LEU A 540 -21.28 -1.57 -7.87
CA LEU A 540 -21.34 -2.25 -9.17
C LEU A 540 -21.79 -1.26 -10.24
N PHE A 541 -21.18 -1.32 -11.41
CA PHE A 541 -21.59 -0.57 -12.59
C PHE A 541 -21.51 -1.47 -13.81
N GLY A 542 -22.60 -1.63 -14.56
CA GLY A 542 -22.62 -2.62 -15.64
C GLY A 542 -23.93 -2.72 -16.40
N LEU A 543 -24.13 -3.87 -17.07
CA LEU A 543 -25.40 -4.25 -17.69
C LEU A 543 -26.16 -5.25 -16.82
N MET A 544 -27.48 -5.10 -16.75
CA MET A 544 -28.38 -6.07 -16.14
C MET A 544 -29.52 -6.44 -17.09
N LYS A 545 -30.00 -7.68 -17.00
CA LYS A 545 -31.24 -8.09 -17.67
C LYS A 545 -32.43 -7.94 -16.73
N LYS A 546 -33.40 -7.12 -17.15
CA LYS A 546 -34.65 -6.86 -16.44
C LYS A 546 -35.81 -6.75 -17.42
N ASP A 547 -36.96 -7.36 -17.10
CA ASP A 547 -38.18 -7.33 -17.91
C ASP A 547 -37.93 -7.73 -19.38
N GLY A 548 -37.04 -8.71 -19.60
CA GLY A 548 -36.66 -9.17 -20.93
C GLY A 548 -35.75 -8.24 -21.73
N LYS A 549 -35.32 -7.10 -21.18
CA LYS A 549 -34.45 -6.10 -21.82
C LYS A 549 -33.16 -5.89 -21.03
N VAL A 550 -32.12 -5.37 -21.68
CA VAL A 550 -30.81 -5.11 -21.06
C VAL A 550 -30.70 -3.63 -20.76
N PHE A 551 -30.35 -3.27 -19.53
CA PHE A 551 -30.23 -1.90 -19.06
C PHE A 551 -28.84 -1.63 -18.50
N VAL A 552 -28.38 -0.38 -18.59
CA VAL A 552 -27.21 0.08 -17.84
C VAL A 552 -27.66 0.36 -16.41
N PHE A 553 -26.86 -0.03 -15.42
CA PHE A 553 -27.19 0.21 -14.02
C PHE A 553 -25.95 0.49 -13.18
N SER A 554 -26.19 1.12 -12.03
CA SER A 554 -25.25 1.21 -10.91
C SER A 554 -25.95 0.73 -9.63
N GLN A 555 -25.21 0.05 -8.77
CA GLN A 555 -25.66 -0.35 -7.43
C GLN A 555 -24.60 0.04 -6.40
N GLU A 556 -24.99 0.78 -5.36
CA GLU A 556 -24.21 0.89 -4.12
C GLU A 556 -24.77 -0.10 -3.11
N HIS A 557 -23.94 -1.00 -2.60
CA HIS A 557 -24.27 -1.92 -1.52
C HIS A 557 -23.54 -1.50 -0.25
N ILE A 558 -24.31 -1.23 0.81
CA ILE A 558 -23.80 -0.76 2.10
C ILE A 558 -24.46 -1.58 3.23
N GLY A 559 -23.86 -2.74 3.50
CA GLY A 559 -24.35 -3.67 4.51
C GLY A 559 -25.65 -4.34 4.11
N GLU A 560 -26.77 -3.79 4.58
CA GLU A 560 -28.11 -4.30 4.27
C GLU A 560 -28.89 -3.33 3.36
N GLU A 561 -28.28 -2.20 2.99
CA GLU A 561 -28.88 -1.18 2.12
C GLU A 561 -28.34 -1.31 0.70
N ASP A 562 -29.25 -1.38 -0.28
CA ASP A 562 -28.94 -1.32 -1.70
C ASP A 562 -29.54 -0.06 -2.34
N ARG A 563 -28.70 0.73 -3.02
CA ARG A 563 -29.13 1.90 -3.80
C ARG A 563 -28.92 1.64 -5.27
N TRP A 564 -29.99 1.67 -6.05
CA TRP A 564 -29.97 1.34 -7.47
C TRP A 564 -30.25 2.57 -8.34
N ILE A 565 -29.46 2.71 -9.41
CA ILE A 565 -29.73 3.61 -10.52
C ILE A 565 -29.80 2.74 -11.77
N VAL A 566 -30.86 2.83 -12.56
CA VAL A 566 -31.07 2.06 -13.79
C VAL A 566 -31.40 3.04 -14.91
N SER A 567 -30.88 2.82 -16.12
CA SER A 567 -31.20 3.64 -17.28
C SER A 567 -32.69 3.58 -17.62
N ASP A 568 -33.27 4.72 -18.04
CA ASP A 568 -34.67 4.78 -18.48
C ASP A 568 -34.92 3.93 -19.74
N GLU A 569 -33.97 4.00 -20.68
CA GLU A 569 -34.01 3.25 -21.93
C GLU A 569 -33.08 2.02 -21.87
N PRO A 570 -33.48 0.90 -22.52
CA PRO A 570 -32.63 -0.27 -22.66
C PRO A 570 -31.48 0.00 -23.64
N VAL A 571 -30.40 -0.74 -23.50
CA VAL A 571 -29.31 -0.80 -24.49
C VAL A 571 -29.85 -1.39 -25.79
N GLU A 572 -29.46 -0.81 -26.92
CA GLU A 572 -29.86 -1.31 -28.25
C GLU A 572 -29.46 -2.78 -28.41
N SER A 573 -30.39 -3.63 -28.86
CA SER A 573 -30.19 -5.08 -28.97
C SER A 573 -29.11 -5.48 -29.97
N SER A 574 -28.71 -4.57 -30.87
CA SER A 574 -27.63 -4.76 -31.83
C SER A 574 -26.24 -4.58 -31.21
N THR A 575 -26.15 -4.07 -29.99
CA THR A 575 -24.88 -3.80 -29.31
C THR A 575 -24.17 -5.10 -28.96
N LYS A 576 -22.87 -5.19 -29.27
CA LYS A 576 -22.02 -6.36 -28.99
C LYS A 576 -20.92 -6.09 -27.98
N MET A 577 -20.46 -4.85 -27.88
CA MET A 577 -19.35 -4.51 -27.00
C MET A 577 -19.56 -3.11 -26.43
N ILE A 578 -19.27 -2.98 -25.14
CA ILE A 578 -19.43 -1.75 -24.37
C ILE A 578 -18.18 -1.52 -23.52
N ARG A 579 -17.70 -0.28 -23.45
CA ARG A 579 -16.66 0.16 -22.52
C ARG A 579 -17.33 0.72 -21.29
N PHE A 580 -16.92 0.27 -20.12
CA PHE A 580 -17.26 0.93 -18.86
C PHE A 580 -16.08 1.75 -18.37
N ILE A 581 -16.37 2.95 -17.86
CA ILE A 581 -15.37 3.90 -17.36
C ILE A 581 -15.81 4.36 -15.97
N MET A 582 -14.93 4.20 -14.99
CA MET A 582 -15.06 4.75 -13.64
C MET A 582 -13.95 5.78 -13.43
N ASN A 583 -14.32 7.06 -13.51
CA ASN A 583 -13.45 8.16 -13.15
C ASN A 583 -13.55 8.41 -11.64
N THR A 584 -12.44 8.18 -10.96
CA THR A 584 -12.30 8.34 -9.51
C THR A 584 -11.61 9.66 -9.22
N ASP A 585 -12.21 10.43 -8.32
CA ASP A 585 -11.65 11.67 -7.77
C ASP A 585 -11.91 11.68 -6.25
N TYR A 586 -10.91 11.24 -5.48
CA TYR A 586 -11.01 11.00 -4.04
C TYR A 586 -12.18 10.07 -3.66
N LEU A 587 -13.24 10.60 -3.04
CA LEU A 587 -14.45 9.87 -2.65
C LEU A 587 -15.55 9.91 -3.72
N LYS A 588 -15.37 10.68 -4.79
CA LYS A 588 -16.33 10.77 -5.88
C LYS A 588 -16.05 9.70 -6.92
N ARG A 589 -17.09 9.11 -7.49
CA ARG A 589 -17.03 8.24 -8.67
C ARG A 589 -17.95 8.78 -9.76
N THR A 590 -17.42 8.99 -10.96
CA THR A 590 -18.20 9.34 -12.14
C THR A 590 -18.21 8.14 -13.08
N LEU A 591 -19.40 7.61 -13.34
CA LEU A 591 -19.62 6.38 -14.09
C LEU A 591 -20.10 6.74 -15.49
N SER A 592 -19.37 6.29 -16.50
CA SER A 592 -19.66 6.55 -17.91
C SER A 592 -19.52 5.27 -18.74
N TYR A 593 -20.18 5.21 -19.89
CA TYR A 593 -20.01 4.09 -20.82
C TYR A 593 -19.99 4.52 -22.28
N GLU A 594 -19.42 3.67 -23.14
CA GLU A 594 -19.32 3.88 -24.59
C GLU A 594 -19.70 2.59 -25.33
N VAL A 595 -20.52 2.71 -26.39
CA VAL A 595 -20.84 1.58 -27.28
C VAL A 595 -19.75 1.43 -28.34
N ILE A 596 -19.00 0.33 -28.29
CA ILE A 596 -17.81 0.10 -29.14
C ILE A 596 -18.16 -0.64 -30.44
N ALA A 597 -19.04 -1.64 -30.37
CA ALA A 597 -19.38 -2.46 -31.54
C ALA A 597 -20.87 -2.82 -31.58
N THR A 598 -21.43 -2.88 -32.79
CA THR A 598 -22.78 -3.36 -33.08
C THR A 598 -22.76 -4.47 -34.13
N ASP A 599 -23.89 -5.15 -34.36
CA ASP A 599 -24.07 -6.18 -35.40
C ASP A 599 -23.60 -5.77 -36.81
N THR A 600 -23.55 -4.47 -37.11
CA THR A 600 -23.31 -3.95 -38.46
C THR A 600 -22.04 -3.11 -38.60
N GLN A 601 -21.42 -2.67 -37.50
CA GLN A 601 -20.24 -1.79 -37.51
C GLN A 601 -19.37 -2.01 -36.27
N ILE A 602 -18.05 -2.08 -36.47
CA ILE A 602 -17.09 -1.69 -35.43
C ILE A 602 -17.02 -0.17 -35.50
N LYS A 603 -17.43 0.53 -34.44
CA LYS A 603 -17.29 1.97 -34.42
C LYS A 603 -15.82 2.25 -34.10
N GLU A 604 -15.11 2.97 -34.98
CA GLU A 604 -13.97 3.76 -34.50
C GLU A 604 -14.49 4.61 -33.33
N ALA A 605 -13.74 4.68 -32.22
CA ALA A 605 -14.14 5.27 -30.94
C ALA A 605 -14.53 6.75 -31.05
N VAL A 606 -15.73 7.03 -31.59
CA VAL A 606 -16.19 8.38 -31.99
C VAL A 606 -17.47 8.80 -31.23
N PHE A 607 -17.90 8.05 -30.22
CA PHE A 607 -19.02 8.49 -29.36
C PHE A 607 -18.49 9.17 -28.10
N GLU A 608 -19.00 10.37 -27.82
CA GLU A 608 -18.84 11.03 -26.51
C GLU A 608 -19.28 10.07 -25.41
N SER A 609 -18.41 9.82 -24.43
CA SER A 609 -18.72 9.04 -23.25
C SER A 609 -19.99 9.58 -22.59
N ALA A 610 -21.04 8.77 -22.49
CA ALA A 610 -22.25 9.18 -21.80
C ALA A 610 -22.02 9.04 -20.29
N VAL A 611 -22.04 10.16 -19.56
CA VAL A 611 -22.06 10.13 -18.09
C VAL A 611 -23.39 9.53 -17.67
N PHE A 612 -23.35 8.35 -17.04
CA PHE A 612 -24.51 7.63 -16.57
C PHE A 612 -24.90 8.08 -15.16
N ALA A 613 -23.94 8.10 -14.23
CA ALA A 613 -24.18 8.46 -12.85
C ALA A 613 -22.95 9.11 -12.21
N THR A 614 -23.17 9.89 -11.16
CA THR A 614 -22.11 10.40 -10.28
C THR A 614 -22.45 10.01 -8.85
N LEU A 615 -21.60 9.20 -8.24
CA LEU A 615 -21.65 8.86 -6.82
C LEU A 615 -20.79 9.89 -6.08
N PRO A 616 -21.38 10.80 -5.31
CA PRO A 616 -20.63 11.94 -4.75
C PRO A 616 -19.70 11.54 -3.60
N ASP A 617 -20.00 10.44 -2.91
CA ASP A 617 -19.30 10.04 -1.70
C ASP A 617 -19.37 8.52 -1.47
N VAL A 618 -18.28 7.81 -1.79
CA VAL A 618 -18.10 6.37 -1.55
C VAL A 618 -17.28 6.07 -0.29
N TYR A 619 -17.47 6.83 0.79
CA TYR A 619 -16.77 6.64 2.06
C TYR A 619 -16.80 5.20 2.59
N TYR A 620 -17.82 4.41 2.28
CA TYR A 620 -17.99 3.03 2.72
C TYR A 620 -17.01 2.04 2.07
N LEU A 621 -16.20 2.45 1.10
CA LEU A 621 -15.13 1.64 0.49
C LEU A 621 -13.79 1.78 1.24
N CYS A 622 -13.80 2.02 2.54
CA CYS A 622 -12.58 2.12 3.35
C CYS A 622 -12.69 1.41 4.70
N ASP A 623 -11.58 1.36 5.45
CA ASP A 623 -11.49 0.73 6.76
C ASP A 623 -12.52 1.31 7.75
N GLU A 624 -12.66 2.62 7.77
CA GLU A 624 -13.50 3.36 8.72
C GLU A 624 -14.95 3.51 8.27
N GLY A 625 -15.24 3.22 7.00
CA GLY A 625 -16.49 3.58 6.33
C GLY A 625 -17.70 2.72 6.70
N TYR A 626 -17.48 1.57 7.34
CA TYR A 626 -18.57 0.68 7.75
C TYR A 626 -18.18 -0.14 9.00
N ASN A 627 -19.12 -0.38 9.92
CA ASN A 627 -18.84 -1.01 11.21
C ASN A 627 -19.41 -2.44 11.31
N LYS A 628 -18.98 -3.31 10.38
CA LYS A 628 -19.27 -4.75 10.37
C LYS A 628 -18.02 -5.50 9.90
N GLY A 629 -17.78 -6.68 10.47
CA GLY A 629 -16.61 -7.50 10.13
C GLY A 629 -15.28 -6.93 10.65
N LYS A 630 -14.17 -7.42 10.11
CA LYS A 630 -12.82 -6.86 10.32
C LYS A 630 -12.43 -6.14 9.04
N ARG A 631 -11.97 -4.89 9.13
CA ARG A 631 -11.73 -4.03 7.97
C ARG A 631 -10.31 -3.50 8.02
N PHE A 632 -9.43 -4.18 7.28
CA PHE A 632 -7.97 -4.01 7.35
C PHE A 632 -7.29 -3.95 5.97
N THR A 633 -8.09 -3.85 4.91
CA THR A 633 -7.65 -3.99 3.52
C THR A 633 -7.46 -2.63 2.86
N GLY A 634 -8.41 -2.20 2.03
CA GLY A 634 -8.40 -0.98 1.22
C GLY A 634 -9.34 -1.11 0.04
N ALA A 635 -9.68 0.00 -0.62
CA ALA A 635 -10.50 -0.02 -1.83
C ALA A 635 -9.80 -0.79 -2.97
N LEU A 636 -10.61 -1.51 -3.73
CA LEU A 636 -10.23 -2.22 -4.93
C LEU A 636 -11.11 -1.80 -6.09
N VAL A 637 -10.63 -2.00 -7.31
CA VAL A 637 -11.39 -1.78 -8.54
C VAL A 637 -11.18 -2.95 -9.48
N GLY A 638 -12.21 -3.34 -10.23
CA GLY A 638 -12.06 -4.45 -11.16
C GLY A 638 -13.32 -4.82 -11.91
N MET A 639 -13.40 -6.09 -12.32
CA MET A 639 -14.50 -6.64 -13.12
C MET A 639 -15.28 -7.67 -12.32
N TYR A 640 -16.55 -7.85 -12.67
CA TYR A 640 -17.39 -8.86 -12.07
C TYR A 640 -18.42 -9.47 -13.04
N ALA A 641 -18.90 -10.67 -12.71
CA ALA A 641 -20.02 -11.32 -13.41
C ALA A 641 -20.99 -12.04 -12.46
N TYR A 642 -22.24 -11.64 -12.35
CA TYR A 642 -23.24 -12.35 -11.56
C TYR A 642 -24.14 -13.23 -12.45
N GLY A 643 -24.04 -14.54 -12.26
CA GLY A 643 -24.75 -15.54 -13.07
C GLY A 643 -26.16 -15.86 -12.56
N GLY A 644 -26.51 -15.50 -11.32
CA GLY A 644 -27.79 -15.87 -10.73
C GLY A 644 -28.04 -17.38 -10.71
N GLU A 645 -29.29 -17.80 -10.48
CA GLU A 645 -29.62 -19.22 -10.34
C GLU A 645 -30.08 -19.90 -11.64
N SER A 646 -30.53 -19.11 -12.61
CA SER A 646 -31.33 -19.56 -13.76
C SER A 646 -30.52 -20.16 -14.91
N ALA A 647 -29.34 -19.62 -15.20
CA ALA A 647 -28.49 -20.03 -16.32
C ALA A 647 -27.00 -19.79 -16.02
N PRO A 648 -26.07 -20.53 -16.65
CA PRO A 648 -24.66 -20.19 -16.58
C PRO A 648 -24.40 -18.85 -17.28
N LEU A 649 -23.46 -18.07 -16.75
CA LEU A 649 -22.97 -16.85 -17.38
C LEU A 649 -21.45 -16.95 -17.54
N THR A 650 -20.92 -16.49 -18.66
CA THR A 650 -19.48 -16.30 -18.86
C THR A 650 -19.30 -15.01 -19.63
N VAL A 651 -18.40 -14.17 -19.15
CA VAL A 651 -18.20 -12.82 -19.66
C VAL A 651 -16.74 -12.63 -20.00
N ARG A 652 -16.48 -12.06 -21.17
CA ARG A 652 -15.14 -11.68 -21.60
C ARG A 652 -14.95 -10.18 -21.45
N PHE A 653 -13.85 -9.82 -20.79
CA PHE A 653 -13.37 -8.45 -20.65
C PHE A 653 -12.02 -8.29 -21.33
N SER A 654 -11.78 -7.17 -21.98
CA SER A 654 -10.51 -6.79 -22.62
C SER A 654 -10.20 -5.32 -22.34
N ASN A 655 -9.00 -4.85 -22.73
CA ASN A 655 -8.59 -3.45 -22.58
C ASN A 655 -8.79 -2.91 -21.15
N CYS A 656 -8.47 -3.73 -20.15
CA CYS A 656 -8.61 -3.36 -18.76
C CYS A 656 -7.47 -2.40 -18.38
N ASN A 657 -7.81 -1.13 -18.14
CA ASN A 657 -6.84 -0.08 -17.88
C ASN A 657 -7.06 0.52 -16.49
N TYR A 658 -5.97 0.77 -15.79
CA TYR A 658 -5.92 1.60 -14.59
C TYR A 658 -4.91 2.70 -14.86
N LYS A 659 -5.37 3.96 -14.89
CA LYS A 659 -4.56 5.11 -15.25
C LYS A 659 -4.73 6.22 -14.23
N ASP A 660 -3.66 6.55 -13.53
CA ASP A 660 -3.63 7.73 -12.67
C ASP A 660 -3.88 9.01 -13.49
N ILE A 661 -4.67 9.94 -12.94
CA ILE A 661 -5.09 11.19 -13.61
C ILE A 661 -4.36 12.38 -13.00
#